data_AF-A0A8J4SHG0-F1
#
_entry.id   AF-A0A8J4SHG0-F1
#
_cell.length_a   1.000
_cell.length_b   1.000
_cell.length_c   1.000
_cell.angle_alpha   90.00
_cell.angle_beta   90.00
_cell.angle_gamma   90.00
#
_symmetry.space_group_name_H-M   'P 1'
#
loop_
_entity.id
_entity.type
_entity.pdbx_description
1 polymer ?
#
loop_
_entity_poly.entity_id
_entity_poly.type
_entity_poly.pdbx_seq_one_letter_code
_entity_poly.pdbx_strand_id
1 'polypeptide(L)'
;MGKSQPFIRDMDALMKRLQKHDVYPIARVVVFKDTILAKKNPELSFRNKDGSIWANGKGDSFVNPYSKEVWDYNIEIAKEAAKLGFKEIQFDYVRFPEGFETRADALKYTKSDKSRVDIVAEFVQYARKELAPLGVRVSVDIFGYAASVPAAEGIGQDFVKISENVDVISPMVYPSHYSTGWYGVKDPDKNPYATIKGSMEDTHKKLDPTKELKPVIRPWIQDFTASWLGSGHYIKYGKKQVEDQIRAMKDMDVDEYLLWNASNRYTPDNSEALPVNMTTTSFSQKVKQFLIIFLPIFTTQIALSAMSFFDTNMSGKFSPADLAGVAIGTSLWLPVQTGLSGILIGITPVVSHLLGSKRNDKIGHSVVQALYLGLAVGFVVLAAGALLLKPILNGMPLEPRVGQVAFYFLCALAFGVIPLFGYTVLRSFMDALGQTRITMMITLVSLPVNILLNYLLIFGRWGFPQLGGVGAEPFAQYGIFRQMPKVSLAKWKELLKIGVPIGFATFFETSIFAAVTLLMSRFDTITIAAHQAALNFASTLYMLPVSICMALTILVGYEAGAGRVRDAKQYSLLGIGGAIALSLLTAVVLIVFGEQIAGVYSNDREVIALTQHFLIYAIFFQISDAIATPTQGALRGYKDVNPALIITFVAYWIIGLPVGYITATYTSLGAFGYWVGLIAGLAVGATALLWRLFLVQKQASVHMAENK
;
A
#
# COMPACT_ATOMS: atom_id res chain seq x y z
N MET A 1 34.46 29.55 -14.94
CA MET A 1 33.68 30.10 -16.08
C MET A 1 32.17 30.07 -15.85
N GLY A 2 31.60 29.07 -15.16
CA GLY A 2 30.19 29.06 -14.74
C GLY A 2 29.85 29.89 -13.48
N LYS A 3 28.69 29.60 -12.85
CA LYS A 3 28.31 30.05 -11.49
C LYS A 3 27.96 28.79 -10.69
N SER A 4 28.73 28.48 -9.66
CA SER A 4 28.42 27.32 -8.80
C SER A 4 27.16 27.58 -7.98
N GLN A 5 26.29 26.57 -7.90
CA GLN A 5 25.11 26.57 -7.04
C GLN A 5 25.08 25.26 -6.25
N PRO A 6 25.41 25.28 -4.94
CA PRO A 6 25.44 24.07 -4.14
C PRO A 6 24.02 23.61 -3.82
N PHE A 7 23.59 22.50 -4.46
CA PHE A 7 22.33 21.82 -4.12
C PHE A 7 22.51 20.80 -2.99
N ILE A 8 23.69 20.21 -2.87
CA ILE A 8 24.07 19.29 -1.79
C ILE A 8 24.95 20.07 -0.82
N ARG A 9 24.51 20.20 0.43
CA ARG A 9 25.20 21.00 1.46
C ARG A 9 26.51 20.37 1.94
N ASP A 10 26.55 19.05 2.02
CA ASP A 10 27.69 18.28 2.54
C ASP A 10 27.92 17.07 1.62
N MET A 11 28.86 17.23 0.70
CA MET A 11 29.20 16.19 -0.27
C MET A 11 29.93 15.01 0.39
N ASP A 12 30.84 15.29 1.33
CA ASP A 12 31.61 14.25 2.01
C ASP A 12 30.71 13.30 2.81
N ALA A 13 29.70 13.85 3.50
CA ALA A 13 28.71 13.04 4.20
C ALA A 13 27.85 12.20 3.23
N LEU A 14 27.51 12.74 2.05
CA LEU A 14 26.81 11.98 1.01
C LEU A 14 27.69 10.83 0.51
N MET A 15 28.95 11.08 0.17
CA MET A 15 29.85 10.07 -0.36
C MET A 15 30.12 8.94 0.65
N LYS A 16 30.32 9.28 1.93
CA LYS A 16 30.40 8.29 3.02
C LYS A 16 29.13 7.45 3.14
N ARG A 17 27.95 8.06 2.95
CA ARG A 17 26.67 7.36 2.97
C ARG A 17 26.54 6.40 1.78
N LEU A 18 26.88 6.86 0.57
CA LEU A 18 26.83 6.02 -0.63
C LEU A 18 27.77 4.82 -0.48
N GLN A 19 29.00 5.04 0.00
CA GLN A 19 29.94 3.96 0.30
C GLN A 19 29.40 2.97 1.34
N LYS A 20 28.80 3.47 2.43
CA LYS A 20 28.19 2.62 3.47
C LYS A 20 27.07 1.72 2.95
N HIS A 21 26.35 2.17 1.92
CA HIS A 21 25.23 1.46 1.31
C HIS A 21 25.62 0.70 0.03
N ASP A 22 26.92 0.57 -0.26
CA ASP A 22 27.44 -0.08 -1.47
C ASP A 22 26.84 0.48 -2.77
N VAL A 23 26.58 1.79 -2.80
CA VAL A 23 26.06 2.49 -3.97
C VAL A 23 27.25 2.99 -4.81
N TYR A 24 27.24 2.69 -6.11
CA TYR A 24 28.25 3.15 -7.07
C TYR A 24 27.92 4.58 -7.55
N PRO A 25 28.70 5.62 -7.17
CA PRO A 25 28.39 7.00 -7.53
C PRO A 25 28.92 7.35 -8.93
N ILE A 26 28.03 7.85 -9.78
CA ILE A 26 28.33 8.35 -11.14
C ILE A 26 28.06 9.86 -11.18
N ALA A 27 29.03 10.64 -11.66
CA ALA A 27 28.88 12.08 -11.86
C ALA A 27 28.52 12.37 -13.32
N ARG A 28 27.30 12.84 -13.57
CA ARG A 28 26.85 13.25 -14.90
C ARG A 28 27.23 14.69 -15.19
N VAL A 29 27.98 14.92 -16.27
CA VAL A 29 28.48 16.23 -16.69
C VAL A 29 27.92 16.57 -18.06
N VAL A 30 27.06 17.59 -18.13
CA VAL A 30 26.54 18.12 -19.40
C VAL A 30 27.61 19.00 -20.05
N VAL A 31 28.08 18.61 -21.23
CA VAL A 31 29.28 19.22 -21.84
C VAL A 31 28.95 20.43 -22.72
N PHE A 32 28.35 20.20 -23.89
CA PHE A 32 28.19 21.28 -24.88
C PHE A 32 26.84 21.98 -24.78
N LYS A 33 25.82 21.39 -24.15
CA LYS A 33 24.53 22.04 -23.88
C LYS A 33 24.60 22.89 -22.60
N ASP A 34 25.48 23.89 -22.57
CA ASP A 34 25.62 24.81 -21.43
C ASP A 34 25.14 26.23 -21.79
N THR A 35 23.90 26.52 -21.42
CA THR A 35 23.29 27.85 -21.65
C THR A 35 23.88 28.94 -20.76
N ILE A 36 24.38 28.59 -19.58
CA ILE A 36 24.96 29.56 -18.65
C ILE A 36 26.31 30.02 -19.19
N LEU A 37 27.16 29.07 -19.60
CA LEU A 37 28.44 29.36 -20.21
C LEU A 37 28.27 30.12 -21.53
N ALA A 38 27.34 29.68 -22.39
CA ALA A 38 27.05 30.36 -23.65
C ALA A 38 26.67 31.85 -23.47
N LYS A 39 25.89 32.18 -22.43
CA LYS A 39 25.48 33.57 -22.16
C LYS A 39 26.59 34.41 -21.51
N LYS A 40 27.43 33.81 -20.67
CA LYS A 40 28.54 34.48 -20.00
C LYS A 40 29.72 34.74 -20.93
N ASN A 41 29.99 33.80 -21.82
CA ASN A 41 31.12 33.79 -22.76
C ASN A 41 30.59 33.60 -24.20
N PRO A 42 29.93 34.61 -24.80
CA PRO A 42 29.31 34.52 -26.11
C PRO A 42 30.24 34.07 -27.25
N GLU A 43 31.53 34.34 -27.13
CA GLU A 43 32.59 33.96 -28.06
C GLU A 43 32.88 32.45 -28.07
N LEU A 44 32.59 31.75 -26.97
CA LEU A 44 32.70 30.30 -26.84
C LEU A 44 31.43 29.57 -27.33
N SER A 45 30.50 30.29 -27.98
CA SER A 45 29.17 29.80 -28.34
C SER A 45 28.84 30.06 -29.81
N PHE A 46 27.68 29.59 -30.25
CA PHE A 46 27.13 29.89 -31.56
C PHE A 46 26.34 31.20 -31.52
N ARG A 47 26.67 32.14 -32.41
CA ARG A 47 26.01 33.45 -32.47
C ARG A 47 25.27 33.65 -33.79
N ASN A 48 24.13 34.34 -33.73
CA ASN A 48 23.40 34.81 -34.90
C ASN A 48 24.19 35.92 -35.62
N LYS A 49 23.74 36.29 -36.84
CA LYS A 49 24.40 37.32 -37.64
C LYS A 49 24.47 38.69 -36.94
N ASP A 50 23.46 39.00 -36.13
CA ASP A 50 23.35 40.21 -35.30
C ASP A 50 24.23 40.19 -34.04
N GLY A 51 24.94 39.08 -33.77
CA GLY A 51 25.81 38.91 -32.61
C GLY A 51 25.11 38.36 -31.37
N SER A 52 23.78 38.19 -31.38
CA SER A 52 23.04 37.54 -30.29
C SER A 52 23.36 36.06 -30.19
N ILE A 53 23.22 35.48 -28.99
CA ILE A 53 23.45 34.04 -28.79
C ILE A 53 22.33 33.22 -29.41
N TRP A 54 22.69 32.21 -30.17
CA TRP A 54 21.72 31.28 -30.73
C TRP A 54 21.12 30.40 -29.62
N ALA A 55 19.81 30.19 -29.71
CA ALA A 55 19.08 29.28 -28.85
C ALA A 55 18.12 28.43 -29.69
N ASN A 56 17.85 27.21 -29.24
CA ASN A 56 16.84 26.35 -29.85
C ASN A 56 15.42 26.84 -29.50
N GLY A 57 14.39 26.20 -30.06
CA GLY A 57 12.99 26.55 -29.79
C GLY A 57 12.54 26.38 -28.33
N LYS A 58 13.37 25.77 -27.47
CA LYS A 58 13.15 25.62 -26.02
C LYS A 58 13.96 26.62 -25.18
N GLY A 59 14.73 27.51 -25.82
CA GLY A 59 15.58 28.50 -25.16
C GLY A 59 16.95 27.98 -24.68
N ASP A 60 17.32 26.74 -25.04
CA ASP A 60 18.64 26.21 -24.71
C ASP A 60 19.69 26.67 -25.74
N SER A 61 20.86 27.05 -25.25
CA SER A 61 22.05 27.37 -26.05
C SER A 61 23.15 26.31 -25.87
N PHE A 62 24.02 26.20 -26.87
CA PHE A 62 25.16 25.30 -26.87
C PHE A 62 26.46 26.08 -26.99
N VAL A 63 27.50 25.61 -26.32
CA VAL A 63 28.88 26.08 -26.49
C VAL A 63 29.59 25.30 -27.58
N ASN A 64 30.59 25.92 -28.17
CA ASN A 64 31.25 25.48 -29.38
C ASN A 64 32.18 24.27 -29.13
N PRO A 65 31.88 23.07 -29.69
CA PRO A 65 32.73 21.89 -29.53
C PRO A 65 34.12 22.04 -30.13
N TYR A 66 34.36 23.00 -31.02
CA TYR A 66 35.71 23.28 -31.55
C TYR A 66 36.62 24.01 -30.55
N SER A 67 36.08 24.51 -29.43
CA SER A 67 36.87 25.28 -28.46
C SER A 67 37.56 24.38 -27.45
N LYS A 68 38.89 24.39 -27.45
CA LYS A 68 39.70 23.70 -26.44
C LYS A 68 39.45 24.23 -25.03
N GLU A 69 39.20 25.54 -24.91
CA GLU A 69 38.86 26.17 -23.63
C GLU A 69 37.57 25.59 -23.01
N VAL A 70 36.57 25.28 -23.86
CA VAL A 70 35.34 24.60 -23.42
C VAL A 70 35.62 23.16 -22.96
N TRP A 71 36.56 22.47 -23.61
CA TRP A 71 36.95 21.12 -23.22
C TRP A 71 37.61 21.16 -21.84
N ASP A 72 38.64 21.99 -21.69
CA ASP A 72 39.43 22.08 -20.47
C ASP A 72 38.55 22.47 -19.28
N TYR A 73 37.58 23.39 -19.47
CA TYR A 73 36.58 23.72 -18.46
C TYR A 73 35.76 22.50 -17.98
N ASN A 74 35.27 21.68 -18.91
CA ASN A 74 34.49 20.48 -18.56
C ASN A 74 35.37 19.39 -17.93
N ILE A 75 36.62 19.25 -18.36
CA ILE A 75 37.58 18.31 -17.77
C ILE A 75 37.93 18.70 -16.34
N GLU A 76 38.13 19.98 -16.04
CA GLU A 76 38.40 20.41 -14.66
C GLU A 76 37.20 20.14 -13.73
N ILE A 77 35.96 20.32 -14.19
CA ILE A 77 34.76 19.91 -13.45
C ILE A 77 34.76 18.39 -13.20
N ALA A 78 35.08 17.60 -14.22
CA ALA A 78 35.17 16.14 -14.09
C ALA A 78 36.27 15.69 -13.12
N LYS A 79 37.44 16.34 -13.14
CA LYS A 79 38.54 16.09 -12.20
C LYS A 79 38.14 16.46 -10.77
N GLU A 80 37.37 17.53 -10.56
CA GLU A 80 36.84 17.89 -9.24
C GLU A 80 35.85 16.83 -8.73
N ALA A 81 34.92 16.37 -9.59
CA ALA A 81 34.00 15.29 -9.24
C ALA A 81 34.74 13.98 -8.88
N ALA A 82 35.76 13.61 -9.65
CA ALA A 82 36.59 12.45 -9.36
C ALA A 82 37.30 12.57 -7.99
N LYS A 83 37.86 13.75 -7.66
CA LYS A 83 38.49 14.01 -6.35
C LYS A 83 37.51 13.92 -5.17
N LEU A 84 36.23 14.24 -5.39
CA LEU A 84 35.16 14.08 -4.40
C LEU A 84 34.76 12.61 -4.17
N GLY A 85 35.29 11.67 -4.97
CA GLY A 85 35.12 10.22 -4.79
C GLY A 85 34.11 9.57 -5.73
N PHE A 86 33.61 10.29 -6.75
CA PHE A 86 32.82 9.67 -7.82
C PHE A 86 33.67 8.67 -8.60
N LYS A 87 33.12 7.49 -8.90
CA LYS A 87 33.87 6.37 -9.51
C LYS A 87 33.80 6.38 -11.05
N GLU A 88 32.86 7.12 -11.60
CA GLU A 88 32.62 7.24 -13.04
C GLU A 88 32.17 8.67 -13.37
N ILE A 89 32.72 9.21 -14.46
CA ILE A 89 32.28 10.47 -15.07
C ILE A 89 31.50 10.14 -16.34
N GLN A 90 30.22 10.47 -16.32
CA GLN A 90 29.30 10.28 -17.44
C GLN A 90 29.10 11.60 -18.17
N PHE A 91 29.67 11.73 -19.36
CA PHE A 91 29.50 12.91 -20.20
C PHE A 91 28.20 12.85 -21.00
N ASP A 92 27.41 13.91 -20.91
CA ASP A 92 26.16 14.06 -21.62
C ASP A 92 26.19 15.27 -22.56
N TYR A 93 25.35 15.26 -23.59
CA TYR A 93 25.35 16.24 -24.67
C TYR A 93 26.72 16.42 -25.32
N VAL A 94 27.43 15.31 -25.52
CA VAL A 94 28.70 15.25 -26.27
C VAL A 94 28.40 15.26 -27.77
N ARG A 95 27.90 16.42 -28.25
CA ARG A 95 27.40 16.63 -29.62
C ARG A 95 27.19 18.10 -29.97
N PHE A 96 26.99 18.36 -31.25
CA PHE A 96 26.41 19.60 -31.77
C PHE A 96 24.87 19.64 -31.54
N PRO A 97 24.24 20.84 -31.64
CA PRO A 97 22.79 20.97 -31.61
C PRO A 97 22.10 20.11 -32.68
N GLU A 98 20.86 19.70 -32.44
CA GLU A 98 20.06 19.04 -33.49
C GLU A 98 19.76 20.01 -34.64
N GLY A 99 19.84 19.51 -35.87
CA GLY A 99 19.63 20.31 -37.08
C GLY A 99 20.78 21.27 -37.39
N PHE A 100 21.93 21.14 -36.73
CA PHE A 100 23.05 22.07 -36.87
C PHE A 100 23.61 22.11 -38.29
N GLU A 101 23.58 20.99 -39.03
CA GLU A 101 23.99 20.90 -40.43
C GLU A 101 23.26 21.89 -41.34
N THR A 102 21.99 22.20 -41.05
CA THR A 102 21.20 23.14 -41.85
C THR A 102 21.42 24.60 -41.46
N ARG A 103 22.15 24.85 -40.36
CA ARG A 103 22.30 26.17 -39.73
C ARG A 103 23.73 26.61 -39.56
N ALA A 104 24.69 25.70 -39.72
CA ALA A 104 26.11 25.94 -39.51
C ALA A 104 26.58 27.18 -40.29
N ASP A 105 26.16 27.35 -41.54
CA ASP A 105 26.59 28.48 -42.38
C ASP A 105 25.92 29.82 -42.01
N ALA A 106 24.82 29.79 -41.26
CA ALA A 106 24.11 30.98 -40.82
C ALA A 106 24.65 31.57 -39.49
N LEU A 107 25.46 30.79 -38.76
CA LEU A 107 25.94 31.14 -37.42
C LEU A 107 27.42 31.57 -37.44
N LYS A 108 27.78 32.47 -36.54
CA LYS A 108 29.16 32.93 -36.31
C LYS A 108 29.78 32.17 -35.14
N TYR A 109 30.85 31.43 -35.39
CA TYR A 109 31.64 30.67 -34.41
C TYR A 109 33.02 30.33 -34.98
N THR A 110 33.96 29.94 -34.11
CA THR A 110 35.28 29.45 -34.52
C THR A 110 35.19 27.98 -34.94
N LYS A 111 35.78 27.62 -36.09
CA LYS A 111 35.81 26.24 -36.59
C LYS A 111 37.22 25.85 -36.98
N SER A 112 37.54 24.55 -36.88
CA SER A 112 38.77 23.95 -37.41
C SER A 112 38.49 23.25 -38.75
N ASP A 113 39.54 22.82 -39.44
CA ASP A 113 39.42 22.01 -40.67
C ASP A 113 38.89 20.57 -40.43
N LYS A 114 38.81 20.15 -39.16
CA LYS A 114 38.29 18.83 -38.78
C LYS A 114 36.77 18.74 -38.86
N SER A 115 36.28 17.55 -39.19
CA SER A 115 34.86 17.26 -39.21
C SER A 115 34.23 17.35 -37.81
N ARG A 116 32.90 17.53 -37.75
CA ARG A 116 32.16 17.52 -36.48
C ARG A 116 32.32 16.20 -35.72
N VAL A 117 32.36 15.09 -36.46
CA VAL A 117 32.55 13.74 -35.92
C VAL A 117 33.93 13.62 -35.26
N ASP A 118 34.98 14.06 -35.95
CA ASP A 118 36.34 13.96 -35.43
C ASP A 118 36.53 14.82 -34.18
N ILE A 119 35.95 16.02 -34.16
CA ILE A 119 36.04 16.92 -32.99
C ILE A 119 35.32 16.37 -31.76
N VAL A 120 34.15 15.75 -31.93
CA VAL A 120 33.44 15.11 -30.82
C VAL A 120 34.22 13.89 -30.31
N ALA A 121 34.73 13.05 -31.22
CA ALA A 121 35.54 11.89 -30.84
C ALA A 121 36.86 12.31 -30.14
N GLU A 122 37.52 13.37 -30.62
CA GLU A 122 38.73 13.91 -30.01
C GLU A 122 38.49 14.50 -28.61
N PHE A 123 37.35 15.13 -28.38
CA PHE A 123 36.96 15.54 -27.04
C PHE A 123 36.87 14.33 -26.09
N VAL A 124 36.21 13.25 -26.51
CA VAL A 124 36.06 12.03 -25.69
C VAL A 124 37.42 11.37 -25.44
N GLN A 125 38.26 11.26 -26.47
CA GLN A 125 39.63 10.76 -26.34
C GLN A 125 40.46 11.62 -25.36
N TYR A 126 40.36 12.94 -25.49
CA TYR A 126 41.02 13.89 -24.58
C TYR A 126 40.53 13.71 -23.14
N ALA A 127 39.21 13.59 -22.95
CA ALA A 127 38.61 13.38 -21.63
C ALA A 127 39.08 12.08 -20.98
N ARG A 128 39.12 10.96 -21.72
CA ARG A 128 39.63 9.68 -21.24
C ARG A 128 41.10 9.80 -20.82
N LYS A 129 41.93 10.44 -21.66
CA LYS A 129 43.36 10.63 -21.36
C LYS A 129 43.58 11.43 -20.07
N GLU A 130 42.83 12.52 -19.87
CA GLU A 130 42.98 13.39 -18.71
C GLU A 130 42.43 12.80 -17.41
N LEU A 131 41.43 11.91 -17.51
CA LEU A 131 40.80 11.29 -16.34
C LEU A 131 41.42 9.95 -15.95
N ALA A 132 42.11 9.26 -16.87
CA ALA A 132 42.78 7.98 -16.60
C ALA A 132 43.71 8.00 -15.36
N PRO A 133 44.52 9.04 -15.10
CA PRO A 133 45.37 9.09 -13.90
C PRO A 133 44.59 9.13 -12.58
N LEU A 134 43.31 9.50 -12.61
CA LEU A 134 42.44 9.55 -11.43
C LEU A 134 41.74 8.21 -11.15
N GLY A 135 41.88 7.21 -12.04
CA GLY A 135 41.31 5.88 -11.85
C GLY A 135 39.78 5.82 -11.91
N VAL A 136 39.14 6.81 -12.53
CA VAL A 136 37.68 6.85 -12.75
C VAL A 136 37.33 6.32 -14.13
N ARG A 137 36.16 5.66 -14.24
CA ARG A 137 35.61 5.27 -15.55
C ARG A 137 35.11 6.49 -16.31
N VAL A 138 35.22 6.47 -17.63
CA VAL A 138 34.61 7.46 -18.51
C VAL A 138 33.47 6.82 -19.28
N SER A 139 32.29 7.45 -19.22
CA SER A 139 31.12 7.05 -19.98
C SER A 139 30.51 8.20 -20.76
N VAL A 140 29.81 7.88 -21.85
CA VAL A 140 29.21 8.89 -22.74
C VAL A 140 27.76 8.54 -23.07
N ASP A 141 26.87 9.50 -22.89
CA ASP A 141 25.49 9.47 -23.37
C ASP A 141 25.46 9.81 -24.88
N ILE A 142 24.91 8.89 -25.68
CA ILE A 142 24.80 9.02 -27.13
C ILE A 142 23.35 8.82 -27.58
N PHE A 143 22.92 9.44 -28.68
CA PHE A 143 21.58 9.14 -29.21
C PHE A 143 21.50 7.68 -29.66
N GLY A 144 20.40 6.99 -29.32
CA GLY A 144 20.20 5.58 -29.70
C GLY A 144 20.32 5.33 -31.20
N TYR A 145 19.76 6.21 -32.04
CA TYR A 145 19.82 6.05 -33.50
C TYR A 145 21.24 6.11 -34.08
N ALA A 146 22.21 6.70 -33.36
CA ALA A 146 23.60 6.73 -33.81
C ALA A 146 24.21 5.32 -33.91
N ALA A 147 23.67 4.35 -33.17
CA ALA A 147 24.04 2.94 -33.31
C ALA A 147 23.52 2.32 -34.63
N SER A 148 22.49 2.89 -35.23
CA SER A 148 21.77 2.29 -36.38
C SER A 148 22.08 2.92 -37.74
N VAL A 149 22.76 4.07 -37.77
CA VAL A 149 23.21 4.75 -39.00
C VAL A 149 24.73 4.73 -39.09
N PRO A 150 25.38 4.79 -40.27
CA PRO A 150 26.85 4.77 -40.35
C PRO A 150 27.52 5.78 -39.39
N ALA A 151 27.14 7.06 -39.48
CA ALA A 151 27.48 8.11 -38.54
C ALA A 151 26.35 9.14 -38.44
N ALA A 152 26.12 9.70 -37.25
CA ALA A 152 25.18 10.79 -37.03
C ALA A 152 25.87 12.15 -37.22
N GLU A 153 26.33 12.41 -38.45
CA GLU A 153 27.23 13.53 -38.78
C GLU A 153 26.66 14.91 -38.43
N GLY A 154 25.33 15.08 -38.52
CA GLY A 154 24.64 16.33 -38.19
C GLY A 154 24.89 16.81 -36.75
N ILE A 155 24.93 15.87 -35.82
CA ILE A 155 25.23 16.12 -34.41
C ILE A 155 26.67 15.77 -34.03
N GLY A 156 27.48 15.31 -34.99
CA GLY A 156 28.87 14.93 -34.79
C GLY A 156 29.08 13.64 -33.99
N GLN A 157 28.07 12.75 -33.90
CA GLN A 157 28.22 11.51 -33.14
C GLN A 157 28.51 10.32 -34.06
N ASP A 158 29.74 9.81 -34.00
CA ASP A 158 30.10 8.50 -34.56
C ASP A 158 30.18 7.49 -33.42
N PHE A 159 29.31 6.50 -33.49
CA PHE A 159 29.13 5.52 -32.43
C PHE A 159 30.41 4.71 -32.17
N VAL A 160 31.15 4.32 -33.22
CA VAL A 160 32.34 3.46 -33.07
C VAL A 160 33.50 4.29 -32.54
N LYS A 161 33.78 5.45 -33.16
CA LYS A 161 34.89 6.34 -32.73
C LYS A 161 34.75 6.79 -31.27
N ILE A 162 33.53 7.07 -30.82
CA ILE A 162 33.26 7.41 -29.41
C ILE A 162 33.48 6.18 -28.53
N SER A 163 32.96 5.02 -28.93
CA SER A 163 33.02 3.77 -28.14
C SER A 163 34.44 3.29 -27.88
N GLU A 164 35.36 3.45 -28.82
CA GLU A 164 36.79 3.10 -28.65
C GLU A 164 37.48 3.95 -27.57
N ASN A 165 36.89 5.08 -27.18
CA ASN A 165 37.45 6.06 -26.26
C ASN A 165 36.66 6.19 -24.95
N VAL A 166 35.85 5.19 -24.59
CA VAL A 166 35.13 5.15 -23.30
C VAL A 166 35.21 3.77 -22.66
N ASP A 167 34.94 3.70 -21.36
CA ASP A 167 34.83 2.42 -20.65
C ASP A 167 33.38 1.91 -20.68
N VAL A 168 32.40 2.82 -20.78
CA VAL A 168 30.97 2.51 -20.89
C VAL A 168 30.31 3.40 -21.95
N ILE A 169 29.52 2.83 -22.85
CA ILE A 169 28.72 3.58 -23.82
C ILE A 169 27.24 3.52 -23.44
N SER A 170 26.56 4.67 -23.41
CA SER A 170 25.18 4.80 -22.94
C SER A 170 24.23 5.31 -24.03
N PRO A 171 23.83 4.47 -25.01
CA PRO A 171 22.86 4.87 -26.02
C PRO A 171 21.47 5.12 -25.44
N MET A 172 20.86 6.24 -25.81
CA MET A 172 19.51 6.63 -25.39
C MET A 172 18.46 5.94 -26.25
N VAL A 173 18.06 4.74 -25.86
CA VAL A 173 17.14 3.88 -26.60
C VAL A 173 15.73 4.00 -26.04
N TYR A 174 15.10 5.15 -26.31
CA TYR A 174 13.70 5.37 -25.96
C TYR A 174 12.80 4.94 -27.11
N PRO A 175 11.91 3.94 -26.94
CA PRO A 175 11.02 3.53 -28.02
C PRO A 175 10.19 4.68 -28.62
N SER A 176 9.83 5.69 -27.82
CA SER A 176 9.15 6.91 -28.30
C SER A 176 9.96 7.78 -29.28
N HIS A 177 11.27 7.59 -29.37
CA HIS A 177 12.16 8.39 -30.22
C HIS A 177 12.50 7.71 -31.55
N TYR A 178 11.96 6.50 -31.79
CA TYR A 178 12.09 5.79 -33.05
C TYR A 178 10.86 6.02 -33.93
N SER A 179 11.09 6.27 -35.23
CA SER A 179 10.02 6.52 -36.21
C SER A 179 9.31 5.24 -36.66
N THR A 180 8.12 5.37 -37.24
CA THR A 180 7.37 4.24 -37.83
C THR A 180 8.23 3.44 -38.81
N GLY A 181 8.21 2.11 -38.69
CA GLY A 181 8.91 1.18 -39.58
C GLY A 181 10.30 0.75 -39.07
N TRP A 182 10.86 1.43 -38.07
CA TRP A 182 12.11 1.02 -37.43
C TRP A 182 11.98 -0.39 -36.84
N TYR A 183 12.99 -1.24 -37.08
CA TYR A 183 13.03 -2.64 -36.64
C TYR A 183 11.79 -3.47 -37.04
N GLY A 184 11.14 -3.11 -38.16
CA GLY A 184 9.96 -3.81 -38.67
C GLY A 184 8.69 -3.57 -37.85
N VAL A 185 8.68 -2.60 -36.92
CA VAL A 185 7.49 -2.27 -36.11
C VAL A 185 6.84 -0.96 -36.55
N LYS A 186 5.51 -0.97 -36.65
CA LYS A 186 4.72 0.19 -37.07
C LYS A 186 4.77 1.34 -36.05
N ASP A 187 4.62 1.01 -34.77
CA ASP A 187 4.68 1.98 -33.68
C ASP A 187 5.71 1.48 -32.65
N PRO A 188 6.97 1.97 -32.72
CA PRO A 188 8.04 1.57 -31.80
C PRO A 188 7.69 1.75 -30.31
N ASP A 189 7.06 2.87 -29.96
CA ASP A 189 6.63 3.14 -28.57
C ASP A 189 5.70 2.05 -28.00
N LYS A 190 4.88 1.43 -28.87
CA LYS A 190 3.96 0.34 -28.52
C LYS A 190 4.61 -1.03 -28.46
N ASN A 191 5.82 -1.17 -29.00
CA ASN A 191 6.54 -2.44 -29.12
C ASN A 191 7.94 -2.34 -28.48
N PRO A 192 8.02 -1.98 -27.19
CA PRO A 192 9.30 -1.69 -26.53
C PRO A 192 10.32 -2.82 -26.65
N TYR A 193 9.89 -4.08 -26.49
CA TYR A 193 10.78 -5.24 -26.61
C TYR A 193 11.48 -5.29 -27.98
N ALA A 194 10.71 -5.17 -29.07
CA ALA A 194 11.26 -5.25 -30.43
C ALA A 194 12.19 -4.09 -30.74
N THR A 195 11.84 -2.88 -30.28
CA THR A 195 12.66 -1.68 -30.49
C THR A 195 13.98 -1.73 -29.74
N ILE A 196 13.96 -2.17 -28.47
CA ILE A 196 15.20 -2.35 -27.70
C ILE A 196 16.05 -3.46 -28.32
N LYS A 197 15.44 -4.61 -28.64
CA LYS A 197 16.15 -5.74 -29.23
C LYS A 197 16.88 -5.34 -30.52
N GLY A 198 16.17 -4.71 -31.47
CA GLY A 198 16.78 -4.26 -32.72
C GLY A 198 17.87 -3.21 -32.51
N SER A 199 17.70 -2.29 -31.56
CA SER A 199 18.74 -1.32 -31.23
C SER A 199 19.99 -1.95 -30.61
N MET A 200 19.82 -3.00 -29.79
CA MET A 200 20.94 -3.75 -29.21
C MET A 200 21.65 -4.61 -30.26
N GLU A 201 20.92 -5.18 -31.23
CA GLU A 201 21.50 -5.87 -32.38
C GLU A 201 22.40 -4.93 -33.21
N ASP A 202 21.91 -3.73 -33.53
CA ASP A 202 22.71 -2.70 -34.20
C ASP A 202 23.94 -2.28 -33.37
N THR A 203 23.76 -2.15 -32.06
CA THR A 203 24.83 -1.80 -31.12
C THR A 203 25.94 -2.86 -31.12
N HIS A 204 25.59 -4.13 -30.95
CA HIS A 204 26.58 -5.22 -30.99
C HIS A 204 27.26 -5.30 -32.36
N LYS A 205 26.49 -5.21 -33.46
CA LYS A 205 27.04 -5.23 -34.81
C LYS A 205 28.11 -4.15 -35.04
N LYS A 206 27.94 -2.97 -34.44
CA LYS A 206 28.93 -1.88 -34.51
C LYS A 206 30.14 -2.07 -33.60
N LEU A 207 29.97 -2.74 -32.46
CA LEU A 207 31.03 -2.89 -31.45
C LEU A 207 31.83 -4.18 -31.59
N ASP A 208 31.26 -5.24 -32.16
CA ASP A 208 31.98 -6.51 -32.32
C ASP A 208 33.30 -6.37 -33.10
N PRO A 209 33.43 -5.49 -34.13
CA PRO A 209 34.70 -5.23 -34.79
C PRO A 209 35.78 -4.58 -33.89
N THR A 210 35.41 -3.89 -32.80
CA THR A 210 36.37 -3.15 -31.96
C THR A 210 37.12 -4.05 -30.96
N LYS A 211 36.70 -5.31 -30.80
CA LYS A 211 37.35 -6.35 -29.98
C LYS A 211 37.74 -5.87 -28.57
N GLU A 212 39.04 -5.70 -28.31
CA GLU A 212 39.57 -5.32 -26.98
C GLU A 212 39.18 -3.89 -26.58
N LEU A 213 38.77 -3.06 -27.54
CA LEU A 213 38.28 -1.70 -27.29
C LEU A 213 36.76 -1.64 -27.10
N LYS A 214 36.06 -2.79 -26.99
CA LYS A 214 34.60 -2.83 -26.78
C LYS A 214 34.25 -2.34 -25.37
N PRO A 215 33.52 -1.21 -25.24
CA PRO A 215 33.09 -0.72 -23.93
C PRO A 215 31.93 -1.55 -23.38
N VAL A 216 31.63 -1.38 -22.09
CA VAL A 216 30.39 -1.89 -21.49
C VAL A 216 29.20 -1.17 -22.12
N ILE A 217 28.18 -1.92 -22.50
CA ILE A 217 26.95 -1.38 -23.08
C ILE A 217 25.96 -1.11 -21.93
N ARG A 218 25.58 0.16 -21.72
CA ARG A 218 24.63 0.58 -20.66
C ARG A 218 23.59 1.55 -21.21
N PRO A 219 22.59 1.09 -21.99
CA PRO A 219 21.61 1.96 -22.61
C PRO A 219 20.73 2.68 -21.59
N TRP A 220 20.23 3.86 -21.96
CA TRP A 220 19.06 4.46 -21.31
C TRP A 220 17.77 3.88 -21.90
N ILE A 221 16.85 3.48 -21.04
CA ILE A 221 15.53 2.95 -21.38
C ILE A 221 14.40 3.85 -20.84
N GLN A 222 13.23 3.76 -21.47
CA GLN A 222 12.10 4.66 -21.24
C GLN A 222 11.22 4.20 -20.08
N ASP A 223 10.91 5.12 -19.16
CA ASP A 223 9.95 4.91 -18.07
C ASP A 223 8.95 6.07 -17.95
N PHE A 224 8.59 6.67 -19.08
CA PHE A 224 7.58 7.73 -19.18
C PHE A 224 6.63 7.45 -20.35
N THR A 225 5.44 8.05 -20.29
CA THR A 225 4.44 7.96 -21.35
C THR A 225 4.61 9.12 -22.34
N ALA A 226 4.87 8.82 -23.60
CA ALA A 226 5.13 9.79 -24.67
C ALA A 226 3.85 10.31 -25.34
N SER A 227 2.99 10.99 -24.58
CA SER A 227 1.66 11.43 -25.07
C SER A 227 1.70 12.39 -26.27
N TRP A 228 2.84 13.05 -26.52
CA TRP A 228 3.03 13.95 -27.67
C TRP A 228 3.06 13.23 -29.03
N LEU A 229 3.21 11.90 -29.06
CA LEU A 229 3.15 11.12 -30.30
C LEU A 229 1.74 11.08 -30.93
N GLY A 230 0.72 11.54 -30.20
CA GLY A 230 -0.67 11.56 -30.67
C GLY A 230 -1.45 10.28 -30.35
N SER A 231 -2.76 10.43 -30.18
CA SER A 231 -3.64 9.32 -29.85
C SER A 231 -3.52 8.21 -30.90
N GLY A 232 -3.28 6.98 -30.47
CA GLY A 232 -3.08 5.85 -31.36
C GLY A 232 -1.62 5.54 -31.74
N HIS A 233 -0.64 6.35 -31.34
CA HIS A 233 0.79 6.09 -31.62
C HIS A 233 1.66 5.84 -30.38
N TYR A 234 1.14 6.12 -29.18
CA TYR A 234 1.82 5.80 -27.92
C TYR A 234 1.04 4.78 -27.08
N ILE A 235 1.69 4.23 -26.06
CA ILE A 235 1.06 3.48 -24.97
C ILE A 235 1.41 4.10 -23.62
N LYS A 236 0.56 3.87 -22.62
CA LYS A 236 0.90 4.21 -21.25
C LYS A 236 2.01 3.29 -20.77
N TYR A 237 3.15 3.86 -20.41
CA TYR A 237 4.29 3.13 -19.86
C TYR A 237 4.03 2.80 -18.39
N GLY A 238 4.28 1.54 -18.05
CA GLY A 238 4.30 1.03 -16.70
C GLY A 238 5.18 -0.22 -16.65
N LYS A 239 4.99 -1.05 -15.62
CA LYS A 239 5.93 -2.13 -15.30
C LYS A 239 6.20 -3.05 -16.49
N LYS A 240 5.16 -3.49 -17.18
CA LYS A 240 5.30 -4.41 -18.32
C LYS A 240 6.21 -3.82 -19.40
N GLN A 241 6.03 -2.54 -19.74
CA GLN A 241 6.83 -1.88 -20.77
C GLN A 241 8.30 -1.75 -20.35
N VAL A 242 8.56 -1.47 -19.07
CA VAL A 242 9.92 -1.44 -18.53
C VAL A 242 10.55 -2.84 -18.52
N GLU A 243 9.83 -3.85 -18.04
CA GLU A 243 10.27 -5.25 -18.04
C GLU A 243 10.48 -5.80 -19.45
N ASP A 244 9.65 -5.41 -20.43
CA ASP A 244 9.81 -5.79 -21.83
C ASP A 244 11.11 -5.20 -22.42
N GLN A 245 11.50 -3.98 -22.02
CA GLN A 245 12.81 -3.39 -22.39
C GLN A 245 13.96 -4.14 -21.73
N ILE A 246 13.88 -4.41 -20.42
CA ILE A 246 14.90 -5.15 -19.66
C ILE A 246 15.07 -6.57 -20.21
N ARG A 247 13.97 -7.26 -20.51
CA ARG A 247 14.00 -8.59 -21.13
C ARG A 247 14.71 -8.54 -22.48
N ALA A 248 14.41 -7.55 -23.31
CA ALA A 248 15.07 -7.40 -24.61
C ALA A 248 16.59 -7.18 -24.48
N MET A 249 17.04 -6.40 -23.50
CA MET A 249 18.48 -6.22 -23.24
C MET A 249 19.13 -7.52 -22.77
N LYS A 250 18.50 -8.22 -21.84
CA LYS A 250 18.99 -9.50 -21.32
C LYS A 250 19.08 -10.57 -22.41
N ASP A 251 18.07 -10.66 -23.29
CA ASP A 251 18.08 -11.57 -24.44
C ASP A 251 19.20 -11.24 -25.44
N MET A 252 19.75 -10.02 -25.36
CA MET A 252 20.85 -9.51 -26.17
C MET A 252 22.18 -9.40 -25.40
N ASP A 253 22.32 -10.08 -24.26
CA ASP A 253 23.56 -10.09 -23.45
C ASP A 253 24.01 -8.69 -22.98
N VAL A 254 23.04 -7.86 -22.59
CA VAL A 254 23.26 -6.54 -21.99
C VAL A 254 22.65 -6.51 -20.59
N ASP A 255 23.51 -6.50 -19.56
CA ASP A 255 23.11 -6.61 -18.15
C ASP A 255 23.01 -5.26 -17.41
N GLU A 256 23.55 -4.18 -17.96
CA GLU A 256 23.51 -2.85 -17.35
C GLU A 256 22.55 -1.93 -18.11
N TYR A 257 21.79 -1.08 -17.40
CA TYR A 257 20.91 -0.10 -18.01
C TYR A 257 20.67 1.10 -17.09
N LEU A 258 20.20 2.20 -17.68
CA LEU A 258 19.78 3.41 -17.00
C LEU A 258 18.30 3.68 -17.29
N LEU A 259 17.52 4.07 -16.27
CA LEU A 259 16.10 4.39 -16.46
C LEU A 259 15.93 5.90 -16.59
N TRP A 260 15.20 6.35 -17.61
CA TRP A 260 14.90 7.76 -17.80
C TRP A 260 13.42 8.09 -17.55
N ASN A 261 13.18 9.08 -16.70
CA ASN A 261 11.90 9.78 -16.56
C ASN A 261 12.17 11.22 -16.10
N ALA A 262 11.76 12.21 -16.89
CA ALA A 262 12.00 13.63 -16.62
C ALA A 262 11.41 14.12 -15.28
N SER A 263 10.39 13.44 -14.74
CA SER A 263 9.79 13.75 -13.44
C SER A 263 10.52 13.14 -12.24
N ASN A 264 11.58 12.34 -12.48
CA ASN A 264 12.28 11.52 -11.48
C ASN A 264 11.32 10.59 -10.69
N ARG A 265 10.22 10.17 -11.32
CA ARG A 265 9.31 9.15 -10.79
C ARG A 265 9.44 7.90 -11.64
N TYR A 266 10.06 6.87 -11.08
CA TYR A 266 10.26 5.61 -11.77
C TYR A 266 9.17 4.60 -11.39
N THR A 267 8.80 3.75 -12.34
CA THR A 267 7.94 2.61 -12.12
C THR A 267 8.64 1.66 -11.15
N PRO A 268 8.02 1.34 -10.00
CA PRO A 268 8.66 0.49 -9.01
C PRO A 268 8.89 -0.92 -9.57
N ASP A 269 10.08 -1.46 -9.34
CA ASP A 269 10.36 -2.86 -9.62
C ASP A 269 9.61 -3.73 -8.60
N ASN A 270 8.56 -4.38 -9.08
CA ASN A 270 7.76 -5.30 -8.30
C ASN A 270 8.41 -6.69 -8.13
N SER A 271 9.72 -6.86 -8.43
CA SER A 271 10.52 -7.91 -7.80
C SER A 271 10.64 -7.70 -6.27
N GLU A 272 10.41 -6.46 -5.81
CA GLU A 272 10.11 -6.07 -4.42
C GLU A 272 8.69 -5.51 -4.26
N ALA A 273 7.68 -6.15 -4.88
CA ALA A 273 6.27 -5.84 -4.66
C ALA A 273 5.80 -6.22 -3.25
N LEU A 274 6.25 -5.48 -2.25
CA LEU A 274 5.51 -5.33 -1.01
C LEU A 274 5.28 -3.83 -0.82
N PRO A 275 4.03 -3.35 -0.87
CA PRO A 275 3.76 -2.02 -0.36
C PRO A 275 4.13 -2.09 1.11
N VAL A 276 5.15 -1.30 1.48
CA VAL A 276 5.86 -1.30 2.75
C VAL A 276 6.91 -2.42 2.90
N ASN A 277 8.19 -2.04 3.03
CA ASN A 277 9.26 -2.91 3.52
C ASN A 277 8.89 -3.42 4.92
N MET A 278 8.15 -4.52 4.98
CA MET A 278 7.73 -5.14 6.24
C MET A 278 8.91 -5.73 7.03
N THR A 279 10.08 -5.86 6.41
CA THR A 279 11.33 -6.22 7.08
C THR A 279 11.87 -5.05 7.89
N THR A 280 11.72 -5.13 9.21
CA THR A 280 12.28 -4.17 10.17
C THR A 280 13.47 -4.76 10.91
N THR A 281 14.56 -4.00 11.04
CA THR A 281 15.77 -4.44 11.76
C THR A 281 15.92 -3.79 13.14
N SER A 282 15.35 -2.61 13.36
CA SER A 282 15.40 -1.89 14.65
C SER A 282 14.02 -1.73 15.32
N PHE A 283 14.01 -1.54 16.64
CA PHE A 283 12.77 -1.32 17.40
C PHE A 283 12.01 -0.06 16.95
N SER A 284 12.72 1.04 16.65
CA SER A 284 12.11 2.27 16.13
C SER A 284 11.44 2.05 14.77
N GLN A 285 12.06 1.25 13.90
CA GLN A 285 11.43 0.85 12.63
C GLN A 285 10.17 0.00 12.87
N LYS A 286 10.16 -0.88 13.86
CA LYS A 286 8.97 -1.68 14.22
C LYS A 286 7.82 -0.82 14.70
N VAL A 287 8.08 0.15 15.55
CA VAL A 287 7.07 1.12 16.00
C VAL A 287 6.52 1.90 14.82
N LYS A 288 7.40 2.43 13.95
CA LYS A 288 6.98 3.15 12.74
C LYS A 288 6.13 2.26 11.82
N GLN A 289 6.55 1.02 11.61
CA GLN A 289 5.85 0.05 10.77
C GLN A 289 4.47 -0.31 11.34
N PHE A 290 4.41 -0.56 12.64
CA PHE A 290 3.16 -0.77 13.36
C PHE A 290 2.21 0.40 13.17
N LEU A 291 2.68 1.65 13.36
CA LEU A 291 1.84 2.85 13.18
C LEU A 291 1.39 3.06 11.73
N ILE A 292 2.22 2.73 10.73
CA ILE A 292 1.86 2.82 9.31
C ILE A 292 0.67 1.91 8.97
N ILE A 293 0.58 0.74 9.60
CA ILE A 293 -0.52 -0.22 9.39
C ILE A 293 -1.70 0.09 10.32
N PHE A 294 -1.44 0.35 11.60
CA PHE A 294 -2.43 0.59 12.63
C PHE A 294 -3.27 1.85 12.35
N LEU A 295 -2.64 3.00 12.04
CA LEU A 295 -3.37 4.26 11.92
C LEU A 295 -4.46 4.21 10.82
N PRO A 296 -4.18 3.74 9.59
CA PRO A 296 -5.22 3.63 8.58
C PRO A 296 -6.32 2.63 8.94
N ILE A 297 -5.98 1.49 9.57
CA ILE A 297 -6.97 0.52 10.05
C ILE A 297 -7.85 1.18 11.11
N PHE A 298 -7.26 1.88 12.07
CA PHE A 298 -7.98 2.57 13.14
C PHE A 298 -8.93 3.63 12.59
N THR A 299 -8.47 4.46 11.66
CA THR A 299 -9.33 5.43 10.96
C THR A 299 -10.48 4.74 10.21
N THR A 300 -10.21 3.59 9.58
CA THR A 300 -11.25 2.79 8.92
C THR A 300 -12.30 2.30 9.90
N GLN A 301 -11.88 1.80 11.07
CA GLN A 301 -12.79 1.32 12.10
C GLN A 301 -13.64 2.43 12.71
N ILE A 302 -13.02 3.60 12.97
CA ILE A 302 -13.77 4.79 13.40
C ILE A 302 -14.80 5.19 12.34
N ALA A 303 -14.42 5.22 11.05
CA ALA A 303 -15.33 5.60 9.97
C ALA A 303 -16.54 4.65 9.87
N LEU A 304 -16.32 3.34 10.02
CA LEU A 304 -17.41 2.34 10.04
C LEU A 304 -18.30 2.49 11.27
N SER A 305 -17.70 2.71 12.45
CA SER A 305 -18.45 3.00 13.68
C SER A 305 -19.29 4.27 13.55
N ALA A 306 -18.73 5.31 12.93
CA ALA A 306 -19.42 6.58 12.68
C ALA A 306 -20.61 6.41 11.73
N MET A 307 -20.46 5.62 10.64
CA MET A 307 -21.60 5.27 9.77
C MET A 307 -22.73 4.65 10.58
N SER A 308 -22.43 3.58 11.36
CA SER A 308 -23.44 2.91 12.18
C SER A 308 -24.10 3.84 13.20
N PHE A 309 -23.33 4.76 13.79
CA PHE A 309 -23.84 5.76 14.74
C PHE A 309 -24.82 6.73 14.07
N PHE A 310 -24.46 7.30 12.91
CA PHE A 310 -25.32 8.22 12.17
C PHE A 310 -26.59 7.54 11.66
N ASP A 311 -26.47 6.30 11.17
CA ASP A 311 -27.61 5.50 10.67
C ASP A 311 -28.64 5.28 11.78
N THR A 312 -28.15 4.88 12.96
CA THR A 312 -28.99 4.66 14.14
C THR A 312 -29.64 5.97 14.61
N ASN A 313 -28.88 7.06 14.70
CA ASN A 313 -29.40 8.36 15.15
C ASN A 313 -30.45 8.92 14.17
N MET A 314 -30.23 8.80 12.86
CA MET A 314 -31.20 9.21 11.84
C MET A 314 -32.50 8.42 11.92
N SER A 315 -32.43 7.10 12.11
CA SER A 315 -33.62 6.26 12.27
C SER A 315 -34.44 6.60 13.53
N GLY A 316 -33.76 6.98 14.62
CA GLY A 316 -34.40 7.35 15.90
C GLY A 316 -35.24 8.63 15.85
N LYS A 317 -35.03 9.49 14.85
CA LYS A 317 -35.81 10.73 14.67
C LYS A 317 -37.14 10.53 13.94
N PHE A 318 -37.40 9.34 13.40
CA PHE A 318 -38.59 9.07 12.57
C PHE A 318 -39.77 8.51 13.39
N SER A 319 -39.55 7.47 14.19
CA SER A 319 -40.55 6.94 15.14
C SER A 319 -39.93 6.02 16.20
N PRO A 320 -40.40 6.03 17.46
CA PRO A 320 -39.93 5.09 18.49
C PRO A 320 -40.15 3.61 18.16
N ALA A 321 -41.25 3.26 17.49
CA ALA A 321 -41.54 1.88 17.08
C ALA A 321 -40.59 1.38 15.97
N ASP A 322 -40.19 2.29 15.07
CA ASP A 322 -39.27 1.96 13.98
C ASP A 322 -37.84 1.79 14.51
N LEU A 323 -37.44 2.62 15.48
CA LEU A 323 -36.17 2.47 16.20
C LEU A 323 -36.09 1.12 16.93
N ALA A 324 -37.15 0.72 17.63
CA ALA A 324 -37.21 -0.57 18.33
C ALA A 324 -37.10 -1.75 17.34
N GLY A 325 -37.79 -1.68 16.20
CA GLY A 325 -37.73 -2.71 15.15
C GLY A 325 -36.34 -2.84 14.53
N VAL A 326 -35.69 -1.71 14.21
CA VAL A 326 -34.31 -1.67 13.68
C VAL A 326 -33.30 -2.18 14.72
N ALA A 327 -33.47 -1.86 16.00
CA ALA A 327 -32.60 -2.33 17.07
C ALA A 327 -32.66 -3.85 17.25
N ILE A 328 -33.87 -4.44 17.21
CA ILE A 328 -34.04 -5.91 17.25
C ILE A 328 -33.41 -6.55 16.01
N GLY A 329 -33.69 -6.01 14.82
CA GLY A 329 -33.09 -6.52 13.58
C GLY A 329 -31.56 -6.49 13.60
N THR A 330 -30.98 -5.38 14.06
CA THR A 330 -29.52 -5.21 14.19
C THR A 330 -28.94 -6.18 15.23
N SER A 331 -29.63 -6.37 16.36
CA SER A 331 -29.20 -7.30 17.42
C SER A 331 -29.18 -8.76 16.95
N LEU A 332 -30.09 -9.14 16.05
CA LEU A 332 -30.10 -10.48 15.43
C LEU A 332 -29.04 -10.62 14.34
N TRP A 333 -28.86 -9.58 13.53
CA TRP A 333 -27.97 -9.62 12.38
C TRP A 333 -26.49 -9.52 12.78
N LEU A 334 -26.13 -8.66 13.74
CA LEU A 334 -24.75 -8.32 14.03
C LEU A 334 -23.89 -9.54 14.40
N PRO A 335 -24.31 -10.46 15.31
CA PRO A 335 -23.51 -11.65 15.61
C PRO A 335 -23.33 -12.58 14.41
N VAL A 336 -24.40 -12.74 13.61
CA VAL A 336 -24.37 -13.56 12.39
C VAL A 336 -23.40 -12.94 11.38
N GLN A 337 -23.50 -11.64 11.15
CA GLN A 337 -22.64 -10.89 10.24
C GLN A 337 -21.17 -10.99 10.64
N THR A 338 -20.83 -10.72 11.90
CA THR A 338 -19.45 -10.71 12.39
C THR A 338 -18.86 -12.11 12.42
N GLY A 339 -19.64 -13.12 12.81
CA GLY A 339 -19.22 -14.52 12.79
C GLY A 339 -18.88 -15.01 11.39
N LEU A 340 -19.77 -14.75 10.41
CA LEU A 340 -19.55 -15.17 9.03
C LEU A 340 -18.46 -14.36 8.33
N SER A 341 -18.39 -13.05 8.60
CA SER A 341 -17.27 -12.22 8.16
C SER A 341 -15.95 -12.70 8.74
N GLY A 342 -15.94 -13.19 9.98
CA GLY A 342 -14.77 -13.79 10.63
C GLY A 342 -14.21 -15.00 9.87
N ILE A 343 -15.08 -15.80 9.25
CA ILE A 343 -14.64 -16.90 8.36
C ILE A 343 -13.83 -16.36 7.18
N LEU A 344 -14.30 -15.27 6.59
CA LEU A 344 -13.67 -14.65 5.42
C LEU A 344 -12.39 -13.88 5.78
N ILE A 345 -12.35 -13.25 6.97
CA ILE A 345 -11.15 -12.58 7.51
C ILE A 345 -10.00 -13.59 7.73
N GLY A 346 -10.28 -14.88 7.79
CA GLY A 346 -9.26 -15.94 7.77
C GLY A 346 -8.30 -15.88 6.57
N ILE A 347 -8.65 -15.16 5.49
CA ILE A 347 -7.73 -14.91 4.37
C ILE A 347 -6.53 -14.05 4.77
N THR A 348 -6.67 -13.14 5.74
CA THR A 348 -5.61 -12.22 6.19
C THR A 348 -4.37 -12.98 6.66
N PRO A 349 -4.42 -13.87 7.68
CA PRO A 349 -3.25 -14.62 8.09
C PRO A 349 -2.72 -15.59 7.02
N VAL A 350 -3.57 -16.05 6.09
CA VAL A 350 -3.11 -16.88 4.96
C VAL A 350 -2.26 -16.07 4.00
N VAL A 351 -2.74 -14.89 3.58
CA VAL A 351 -2.03 -13.99 2.66
C VAL A 351 -0.77 -13.44 3.31
N SER A 352 -0.84 -12.92 4.55
CA SER A 352 0.34 -12.40 5.26
C SER A 352 1.44 -13.45 5.40
N HIS A 353 1.08 -14.71 5.66
CA HIS A 353 2.05 -15.80 5.73
C HIS A 353 2.65 -16.17 4.36
N LEU A 354 1.83 -16.16 3.29
CA LEU A 354 2.33 -16.38 1.93
C LEU A 354 3.32 -15.29 1.51
N LEU A 355 3.01 -14.02 1.82
CA LEU A 355 3.92 -12.88 1.60
C LEU A 355 5.23 -13.05 2.39
N GLY A 356 5.14 -13.41 3.66
CA GLY A 356 6.33 -13.66 4.51
C GLY A 356 7.21 -14.78 3.97
N SER A 357 6.59 -15.85 3.47
CA SER A 357 7.28 -17.01 2.87
C SER A 357 7.77 -16.79 1.43
N LYS A 358 7.60 -15.58 0.86
CA LYS A 358 7.92 -15.22 -0.54
C LYS A 358 7.22 -16.07 -1.61
N ARG A 359 6.05 -16.65 -1.30
CA ARG A 359 5.24 -17.47 -2.23
C ARG A 359 4.11 -16.65 -2.86
N ASN A 360 4.49 -15.58 -3.55
CA ASN A 360 3.56 -14.57 -4.08
C ASN A 360 2.67 -15.13 -5.23
N ASP A 361 3.16 -16.14 -5.94
CA ASP A 361 2.45 -16.87 -6.99
C ASP A 361 1.12 -17.50 -6.50
N LYS A 362 1.04 -17.87 -5.22
CA LYS A 362 -0.13 -18.55 -4.62
C LYS A 362 -1.17 -17.60 -4.03
N ILE A 363 -0.86 -16.31 -3.98
CA ILE A 363 -1.72 -15.30 -3.34
C ILE A 363 -2.99 -15.09 -4.17
N GLY A 364 -2.84 -14.81 -5.46
CA GLY A 364 -3.98 -14.59 -6.36
C GLY A 364 -4.96 -15.76 -6.35
N HIS A 365 -4.44 -17.00 -6.41
CA HIS A 365 -5.28 -18.20 -6.30
C HIS A 365 -6.06 -18.26 -4.98
N SER A 366 -5.42 -17.97 -3.85
CA SER A 366 -6.07 -18.03 -2.53
C SER A 366 -7.16 -16.96 -2.38
N VAL A 367 -6.96 -15.77 -2.94
CA VAL A 367 -7.95 -14.68 -2.91
C VAL A 367 -9.18 -15.03 -3.76
N VAL A 368 -9.00 -15.58 -4.96
CA VAL A 368 -10.14 -16.00 -5.81
C VAL A 368 -10.94 -17.11 -5.13
N GLN A 369 -10.28 -18.10 -4.51
CA GLN A 369 -10.98 -19.14 -3.76
C GLN A 369 -11.74 -18.57 -2.55
N ALA A 370 -11.19 -17.56 -1.86
CA ALA A 370 -11.89 -16.86 -0.79
C ALA A 370 -13.11 -16.07 -1.29
N LEU A 371 -13.05 -15.48 -2.48
CA LEU A 371 -14.21 -14.84 -3.12
C LEU A 371 -15.31 -15.85 -3.44
N TYR A 372 -14.96 -17.01 -4.01
CA TYR A 372 -15.94 -18.07 -4.25
C TYR A 372 -16.55 -18.61 -2.95
N LEU A 373 -15.73 -18.74 -1.91
CA LEU A 373 -16.21 -19.12 -0.59
C LEU A 373 -17.15 -18.05 0.00
N GLY A 374 -16.83 -16.77 -0.17
CA GLY A 374 -17.70 -15.65 0.24
C GLY A 374 -19.06 -15.68 -0.46
N LEU A 375 -19.09 -15.98 -1.77
CA LEU A 375 -20.34 -16.19 -2.52
C LEU A 375 -21.14 -17.38 -1.96
N ALA A 376 -20.48 -18.52 -1.76
CA ALA A 376 -21.14 -19.72 -1.23
C ALA A 376 -21.72 -19.50 0.18
N VAL A 377 -20.94 -18.89 1.08
CA VAL A 377 -21.41 -18.51 2.41
C VAL A 377 -22.57 -17.51 2.32
N GLY A 378 -22.49 -16.53 1.42
CA GLY A 378 -23.58 -15.58 1.16
C GLY A 378 -24.90 -16.26 0.78
N PHE A 379 -24.87 -17.23 -0.14
CA PHE A 379 -26.07 -17.99 -0.51
C PHE A 379 -26.63 -18.81 0.66
N VAL A 380 -25.77 -19.44 1.45
CA VAL A 380 -26.20 -20.20 2.64
C VAL A 380 -26.93 -19.28 3.63
N VAL A 381 -26.43 -18.07 3.83
CA VAL A 381 -27.05 -17.08 4.74
C VAL A 381 -28.40 -16.62 4.24
N LEU A 382 -28.52 -16.35 2.94
CA LEU A 382 -29.80 -15.96 2.34
C LEU A 382 -30.84 -17.08 2.44
N ALA A 383 -30.42 -18.33 2.20
CA ALA A 383 -31.28 -19.50 2.36
C ALA A 383 -31.71 -19.71 3.82
N ALA A 384 -30.76 -19.62 4.76
CA ALA A 384 -31.04 -19.74 6.19
C ALA A 384 -31.97 -18.61 6.68
N GLY A 385 -31.73 -17.37 6.24
CA GLY A 385 -32.57 -16.21 6.56
C GLY A 385 -34.00 -16.39 6.04
N ALA A 386 -34.17 -16.87 4.81
CA ALA A 386 -35.49 -17.12 4.24
C ALA A 386 -36.31 -18.16 5.03
N LEU A 387 -35.65 -19.15 5.63
CA LEU A 387 -36.29 -20.24 6.38
C LEU A 387 -36.49 -19.91 7.87
N LEU A 388 -35.51 -19.29 8.51
CA LEU A 388 -35.44 -19.14 9.97
C LEU A 388 -35.99 -17.79 10.46
N LEU A 389 -35.99 -16.74 9.63
CA LEU A 389 -36.33 -15.40 10.08
C LEU A 389 -37.77 -15.28 10.59
N LYS A 390 -38.76 -15.82 9.83
CA LYS A 390 -40.17 -15.77 10.22
C LYS A 390 -40.45 -16.55 11.51
N PRO A 391 -39.98 -17.81 11.67
CA PRO A 391 -40.11 -18.54 12.94
C PRO A 391 -39.50 -17.81 14.13
N ILE A 392 -38.31 -17.23 13.97
CA ILE A 392 -37.60 -16.54 15.07
C ILE A 392 -38.39 -15.31 15.53
N LEU A 393 -38.83 -14.46 14.59
CA LEU A 393 -39.57 -13.25 14.94
C LEU A 393 -40.94 -13.55 15.54
N ASN A 394 -41.65 -14.56 15.04
CA ASN A 394 -42.95 -14.97 15.58
C ASN A 394 -42.84 -15.62 16.97
N GLY A 395 -41.68 -16.19 17.30
CA GLY A 395 -41.41 -16.76 18.63
C GLY A 395 -41.05 -15.73 19.70
N MET A 396 -40.80 -14.47 19.32
CA MET A 396 -40.51 -13.39 20.26
C MET A 396 -41.79 -12.65 20.65
N PRO A 397 -41.98 -12.29 21.93
CA PRO A 397 -43.14 -11.51 22.38
C PRO A 397 -42.98 -10.03 22.00
N LEU A 398 -43.09 -9.73 20.71
CA LEU A 398 -42.93 -8.38 20.14
C LEU A 398 -44.28 -7.75 19.81
N GLU A 399 -44.37 -6.43 19.95
CA GLU A 399 -45.49 -5.66 19.42
C GLU A 399 -45.58 -5.84 17.89
N PRO A 400 -46.78 -6.03 17.29
CA PRO A 400 -46.92 -6.37 15.86
C PRO A 400 -46.20 -5.42 14.91
N ARG A 401 -46.22 -4.12 15.20
CA ARG A 401 -45.54 -3.09 14.39
C ARG A 401 -44.01 -3.23 14.45
N VAL A 402 -43.46 -3.50 15.63
CA VAL A 402 -42.02 -3.68 15.86
C VAL A 402 -41.50 -4.92 15.14
N GLY A 403 -42.22 -6.05 15.23
CA GLY A 403 -41.88 -7.28 14.52
C GLY A 403 -41.93 -7.12 12.99
N GLN A 404 -42.90 -6.37 12.48
CA GLN A 404 -43.03 -6.09 11.05
C GLN A 404 -41.86 -5.24 10.54
N VAL A 405 -41.47 -4.18 11.27
CA VAL A 405 -40.31 -3.36 10.93
C VAL A 405 -39.03 -4.18 10.95
N ALA A 406 -38.81 -5.00 11.98
CA ALA A 406 -37.64 -5.87 12.09
C ALA A 406 -37.54 -6.86 10.91
N PHE A 407 -38.67 -7.44 10.48
CA PHE A 407 -38.72 -8.35 9.34
C PHE A 407 -38.31 -7.65 8.03
N TYR A 408 -38.93 -6.51 7.73
CA TYR A 408 -38.63 -5.76 6.49
C TYR A 408 -37.21 -5.19 6.48
N PHE A 409 -36.71 -4.74 7.63
CA PHE A 409 -35.34 -4.29 7.80
C PHE A 409 -34.33 -5.41 7.48
N LEU A 410 -34.54 -6.62 8.01
CA LEU A 410 -33.69 -7.77 7.74
C LEU A 410 -33.80 -8.26 6.29
N CYS A 411 -34.98 -8.17 5.67
CA CYS A 411 -35.15 -8.43 4.24
C CYS A 411 -34.39 -7.42 3.37
N ALA A 412 -34.38 -6.15 3.75
CA ALA A 412 -33.62 -5.12 3.04
C ALA A 412 -32.10 -5.35 3.16
N LEU A 413 -31.62 -5.74 4.34
CA LEU A 413 -30.20 -6.10 4.54
C LEU A 413 -29.76 -7.32 3.72
N ALA A 414 -30.67 -8.25 3.43
CA ALA A 414 -30.37 -9.45 2.65
C ALA A 414 -29.75 -9.13 1.27
N PHE A 415 -30.21 -8.06 0.60
CA PHE A 415 -29.66 -7.63 -0.68
C PHE A 415 -28.18 -7.21 -0.61
N GLY A 416 -27.70 -6.78 0.56
CA GLY A 416 -26.33 -6.34 0.80
C GLY A 416 -25.35 -7.45 1.21
N VAL A 417 -25.83 -8.66 1.55
CA VAL A 417 -24.98 -9.72 2.13
C VAL A 417 -23.88 -10.20 1.20
N ILE A 418 -24.22 -10.45 -0.07
CA ILE A 418 -23.25 -10.95 -1.06
C ILE A 418 -22.17 -9.88 -1.36
N PRO A 419 -22.51 -8.62 -1.69
CA PRO A 419 -21.52 -7.55 -1.85
C PRO A 419 -20.66 -7.35 -0.59
N LEU A 420 -21.26 -7.42 0.60
CA LEU A 420 -20.56 -7.25 1.87
C LEU A 420 -19.46 -8.31 2.05
N PHE A 421 -19.74 -9.58 1.78
CA PHE A 421 -18.75 -10.65 1.89
C PHE A 421 -17.64 -10.55 0.85
N GLY A 422 -17.99 -10.18 -0.39
CA GLY A 422 -17.01 -9.86 -1.42
C GLY A 422 -16.07 -8.73 -0.97
N TYR A 423 -16.65 -7.64 -0.46
CA TYR A 423 -15.90 -6.52 0.11
C TYR A 423 -15.00 -6.95 1.27
N THR A 424 -15.50 -7.76 2.22
CA THR A 424 -14.69 -8.25 3.35
C THR A 424 -13.47 -9.01 2.89
N VAL A 425 -13.60 -9.88 1.88
CA VAL A 425 -12.45 -10.64 1.32
C VAL A 425 -11.46 -9.71 0.64
N LEU A 426 -11.92 -8.80 -0.22
CA LEU A 426 -11.06 -7.88 -0.97
C LEU A 426 -10.35 -6.89 -0.04
N ARG A 427 -11.06 -6.36 0.95
CA ARG A 427 -10.48 -5.52 1.99
C ARG A 427 -9.43 -6.27 2.80
N SER A 428 -9.78 -7.45 3.31
CA SER A 428 -8.85 -8.29 4.10
C SER A 428 -7.59 -8.62 3.31
N PHE A 429 -7.73 -8.87 2.00
CA PHE A 429 -6.60 -9.05 1.09
C PHE A 429 -5.74 -7.78 0.95
N MET A 430 -6.34 -6.63 0.65
CA MET A 430 -5.62 -5.35 0.51
C MET A 430 -4.89 -4.97 1.81
N ASP A 431 -5.55 -5.14 2.95
CA ASP A 431 -4.98 -4.89 4.27
C ASP A 431 -3.81 -5.86 4.54
N ALA A 432 -3.95 -7.15 4.21
CA ALA A 432 -2.89 -8.15 4.36
C ALA A 432 -1.64 -7.86 3.50
N LEU A 433 -1.81 -7.19 2.35
CA LEU A 433 -0.71 -6.70 1.54
C LEU A 433 0.03 -5.49 2.16
N GLY A 434 -0.54 -4.84 3.18
CA GLY A 434 -0.03 -3.59 3.73
C GLY A 434 -0.59 -2.33 3.05
N GLN A 435 -1.58 -2.47 2.16
CA GLN A 435 -2.23 -1.34 1.46
C GLN A 435 -3.38 -0.71 2.27
N THR A 436 -3.25 -0.65 3.59
CA THR A 436 -4.30 -0.20 4.51
C THR A 436 -4.72 1.27 4.31
N ARG A 437 -3.87 2.09 3.67
CA ARG A 437 -4.21 3.47 3.28
C ARG A 437 -5.27 3.53 2.19
N ILE A 438 -5.28 2.57 1.26
CA ILE A 438 -6.25 2.50 0.17
C ILE A 438 -7.63 2.14 0.74
N THR A 439 -7.68 1.13 1.62
CA THR A 439 -8.92 0.71 2.28
C THR A 439 -9.49 1.80 3.18
N MET A 440 -8.63 2.54 3.88
CA MET A 440 -9.01 3.75 4.62
C MET A 440 -9.62 4.83 3.72
N MET A 441 -8.97 5.19 2.61
CA MET A 441 -9.50 6.22 1.70
C MET A 441 -10.85 5.83 1.11
N ILE A 442 -11.02 4.58 0.68
CA ILE A 442 -12.31 4.07 0.19
C ILE A 442 -13.40 4.24 1.25
N THR A 443 -13.10 3.88 2.50
CA THR A 443 -14.08 3.93 3.60
C THR A 443 -14.40 5.38 4.00
N LEU A 444 -13.40 6.26 4.05
CA LEU A 444 -13.59 7.68 4.37
C LEU A 444 -14.40 8.42 3.30
N VAL A 445 -14.25 8.06 2.03
CA VAL A 445 -15.09 8.61 0.94
C VAL A 445 -16.50 8.03 1.00
N SER A 446 -16.65 6.78 1.44
CA SER A 446 -17.96 6.13 1.58
C SER A 446 -18.81 6.73 2.70
N LEU A 447 -18.20 7.22 3.80
CA LEU A 447 -18.90 7.83 4.94
C LEU A 447 -19.81 9.03 4.55
N PRO A 448 -19.33 10.11 3.89
CA PRO A 448 -20.19 11.23 3.52
C PRO A 448 -21.24 10.84 2.47
N VAL A 449 -20.91 9.91 1.56
CA VAL A 449 -21.88 9.37 0.59
C VAL A 449 -22.99 8.61 1.32
N ASN A 450 -22.65 7.78 2.30
CA ASN A 450 -23.60 7.04 3.12
C ASN A 450 -24.50 7.98 3.94
N ILE A 451 -23.95 8.99 4.63
CA ILE A 451 -24.73 9.99 5.37
C ILE A 451 -25.70 10.76 4.44
N LEU A 452 -25.23 11.18 3.26
CA LEU A 452 -26.05 11.88 2.28
C LEU A 452 -27.20 11.01 1.76
N LEU A 453 -26.90 9.76 1.39
CA LEU A 453 -27.92 8.82 0.91
C LEU A 453 -28.93 8.48 2.02
N ASN A 454 -28.49 8.29 3.26
CA ASN A 454 -29.39 8.02 4.38
C ASN A 454 -30.27 9.23 4.69
N TYR A 455 -29.75 10.45 4.65
CA TYR A 455 -30.56 11.66 4.79
C TYR A 455 -31.65 11.75 3.70
N LEU A 456 -31.28 11.49 2.44
CA LEU A 456 -32.21 11.56 1.30
C LEU A 456 -33.29 10.47 1.37
N LEU A 457 -32.92 9.23 1.69
CA LEU A 457 -33.82 8.07 1.71
C LEU A 457 -34.72 8.02 2.96
N ILE A 458 -34.24 8.49 4.13
CA ILE A 458 -35.03 8.48 5.38
C ILE A 458 -36.00 9.66 5.45
N PHE A 459 -35.60 10.86 5.01
CA PHE A 459 -36.44 12.07 5.13
C PHE A 459 -37.19 12.45 3.84
N GLY A 460 -37.06 11.66 2.77
CA GLY A 460 -37.92 11.74 1.59
C GLY A 460 -37.91 13.08 0.84
N ARG A 461 -36.80 13.83 0.87
CA ARG A 461 -36.66 15.08 0.09
C ARG A 461 -36.12 14.78 -1.31
N TRP A 462 -36.74 15.37 -2.33
CA TRP A 462 -36.36 15.32 -3.77
C TRP A 462 -36.65 14.05 -4.59
N GLY A 463 -37.68 13.26 -4.25
CA GLY A 463 -38.35 12.39 -5.25
C GLY A 463 -37.51 11.31 -5.93
N PHE A 464 -36.47 10.77 -5.27
CA PHE A 464 -35.55 9.81 -5.87
C PHE A 464 -35.94 8.34 -5.60
N PRO A 465 -36.00 7.48 -6.64
CA PRO A 465 -35.86 6.03 -6.56
C PRO A 465 -34.39 5.57 -6.72
N GLN A 466 -34.11 4.35 -6.23
CA GLN A 466 -32.80 3.74 -5.96
C GLN A 466 -31.97 3.33 -7.19
N LEU A 467 -30.63 3.34 -7.04
CA LEU A 467 -29.52 2.54 -7.66
C LEU A 467 -28.24 3.41 -7.57
N GLY A 468 -26.98 2.99 -7.37
CA GLY A 468 -26.24 1.74 -7.32
C GLY A 468 -24.74 2.15 -7.26
N GLY A 469 -23.90 1.40 -6.53
CA GLY A 469 -22.57 1.83 -6.06
C GLY A 469 -21.47 2.05 -7.11
N VAL A 470 -20.44 2.79 -6.67
CA VAL A 470 -19.28 3.26 -7.46
C VAL A 470 -18.19 2.19 -7.60
N GLY A 471 -17.54 2.22 -8.76
CA GLY A 471 -16.61 1.24 -9.31
C GLY A 471 -15.29 1.04 -8.57
N ALA A 472 -14.72 -0.13 -8.84
CA ALA A 472 -13.50 -0.67 -8.32
C ALA A 472 -12.31 -0.42 -9.27
N GLU A 473 -11.27 0.28 -8.82
CA GLU A 473 -9.99 0.47 -9.55
C GLU A 473 -8.71 -0.15 -8.92
N PRO A 474 -8.64 -0.72 -7.70
CA PRO A 474 -7.37 -1.30 -7.21
C PRO A 474 -7.00 -2.70 -7.76
N PHE A 475 -7.93 -3.44 -8.38
CA PHE A 475 -7.75 -4.90 -8.59
C PHE A 475 -6.98 -5.31 -9.84
N ALA A 476 -6.69 -4.37 -10.75
CA ALA A 476 -6.05 -4.68 -12.03
C ALA A 476 -4.56 -5.07 -11.91
N GLN A 477 -3.90 -4.68 -10.83
CA GLN A 477 -2.44 -4.82 -10.69
C GLN A 477 -1.96 -6.23 -10.30
N TYR A 478 -2.85 -7.09 -9.78
CA TYR A 478 -2.50 -8.43 -9.27
C TYR A 478 -2.95 -9.60 -10.16
N GLY A 479 -3.55 -9.32 -11.32
CA GLY A 479 -3.99 -10.37 -12.24
C GLY A 479 -5.07 -11.31 -11.69
N ILE A 480 -5.75 -10.95 -10.60
CA ILE A 480 -6.77 -11.75 -9.88
C ILE A 480 -7.91 -12.20 -10.82
N PHE A 481 -8.16 -11.44 -11.89
CA PHE A 481 -9.20 -11.73 -12.90
C PHE A 481 -8.65 -12.16 -14.27
N ARG A 482 -7.33 -12.35 -14.42
CA ARG A 482 -6.71 -12.65 -15.73
C ARG A 482 -6.81 -14.12 -16.12
N GLN A 483 -6.86 -15.00 -15.11
CA GLN A 483 -7.21 -16.41 -15.21
C GLN A 483 -8.05 -16.75 -13.98
N MET A 484 -9.32 -17.11 -14.15
CA MET A 484 -10.17 -17.60 -13.07
C MET A 484 -9.80 -19.06 -12.78
N PRO A 485 -9.02 -19.38 -11.74
CA PRO A 485 -8.71 -20.76 -11.42
C PRO A 485 -10.00 -21.53 -11.11
N LYS A 486 -10.09 -22.79 -11.56
CA LYS A 486 -11.22 -23.67 -11.20
C LYS A 486 -11.36 -23.79 -9.68
N VAL A 487 -12.58 -24.00 -9.20
CA VAL A 487 -12.88 -24.21 -7.77
C VAL A 487 -12.02 -25.34 -7.21
N SER A 488 -11.35 -25.10 -6.08
CA SER A 488 -10.46 -26.07 -5.44
C SER A 488 -10.92 -26.38 -4.02
N LEU A 489 -11.51 -27.56 -3.84
CA LEU A 489 -11.99 -28.04 -2.53
C LEU A 489 -10.85 -28.18 -1.50
N ALA A 490 -9.64 -28.50 -1.96
CA ALA A 490 -8.46 -28.57 -1.09
C ALA A 490 -8.13 -27.20 -0.48
N LYS A 491 -8.24 -26.13 -1.28
CA LYS A 491 -7.96 -24.78 -0.80
C LYS A 491 -9.09 -24.22 0.06
N TRP A 492 -10.34 -24.57 -0.23
CA TRP A 492 -11.48 -24.27 0.65
C TRP A 492 -11.31 -24.93 2.02
N LYS A 493 -10.85 -26.18 2.08
CA LYS A 493 -10.56 -26.85 3.35
C LYS A 493 -9.50 -26.12 4.16
N GLU A 494 -8.44 -25.61 3.52
CA GLU A 494 -7.40 -24.81 4.19
C GLU A 494 -7.95 -23.48 4.73
N LEU A 495 -8.72 -22.75 3.90
CA LEU A 495 -9.36 -21.49 4.30
C LEU A 495 -10.37 -21.71 5.42
N LEU A 496 -11.22 -22.73 5.34
CA LEU A 496 -12.21 -23.06 6.36
C LEU A 496 -11.56 -23.54 7.67
N LYS A 497 -10.46 -24.28 7.61
CA LYS A 497 -9.73 -24.73 8.81
C LYS A 497 -9.24 -23.56 9.67
N ILE A 498 -8.95 -22.41 9.04
CA ILE A 498 -8.54 -21.18 9.76
C ILE A 498 -9.74 -20.27 10.00
N GLY A 499 -10.58 -20.08 8.99
CA GLY A 499 -11.71 -19.16 9.01
C GLY A 499 -12.83 -19.61 9.95
N VAL A 500 -13.26 -20.87 9.92
CA VAL A 500 -14.37 -21.35 10.75
C VAL A 500 -14.11 -21.11 12.25
N PRO A 501 -12.93 -21.44 12.80
CA PRO A 501 -12.63 -21.13 14.20
C PRO A 501 -12.61 -19.63 14.50
N ILE A 502 -12.06 -18.80 13.61
CA ILE A 502 -12.09 -17.33 13.77
C ILE A 502 -13.54 -16.84 13.80
N GLY A 503 -14.34 -17.30 12.85
CA GLY A 503 -15.74 -16.92 12.73
C GLY A 503 -16.57 -17.30 13.96
N PHE A 504 -16.46 -18.54 14.44
CA PHE A 504 -17.18 -18.94 15.65
C PHE A 504 -16.68 -18.22 16.91
N ALA A 505 -15.38 -17.93 17.02
CA ALA A 505 -14.84 -17.17 18.15
C ALA A 505 -15.46 -15.76 18.17
N THR A 506 -15.46 -15.06 17.04
CA THR A 506 -16.07 -13.73 16.90
C THR A 506 -17.60 -13.78 17.07
N PHE A 507 -18.25 -14.85 16.62
CA PHE A 507 -19.69 -15.06 16.87
C PHE A 507 -19.97 -15.16 18.37
N PHE A 508 -19.24 -15.98 19.12
CA PHE A 508 -19.43 -16.12 20.57
C PHE A 508 -19.12 -14.82 21.32
N GLU A 509 -18.12 -14.09 20.88
CA GLU A 509 -17.75 -12.76 21.41
C GLU A 509 -18.85 -11.73 21.18
N THR A 510 -19.49 -11.70 20.01
CA THR A 510 -20.50 -10.68 19.71
C THR A 510 -21.90 -11.07 20.18
N SER A 511 -22.24 -12.37 20.16
CA SER A 511 -23.54 -12.88 20.58
C SER A 511 -23.81 -12.75 22.07
N ILE A 512 -22.77 -12.77 22.93
CA ILE A 512 -22.97 -12.57 24.37
C ILE A 512 -23.51 -11.17 24.68
N PHE A 513 -23.09 -10.14 23.94
CA PHE A 513 -23.63 -8.78 24.10
C PHE A 513 -25.10 -8.73 23.71
N ALA A 514 -25.47 -9.36 22.59
CA ALA A 514 -26.87 -9.47 22.19
C ALA A 514 -27.71 -10.23 23.22
N ALA A 515 -27.19 -11.32 23.79
CA ALA A 515 -27.85 -12.08 24.85
C ALA A 515 -28.05 -11.25 26.13
N VAL A 516 -27.01 -10.53 26.57
CA VAL A 516 -27.10 -9.63 27.73
C VAL A 516 -28.08 -8.50 27.49
N THR A 517 -28.06 -7.87 26.31
CA THR A 517 -29.04 -6.85 25.93
C THR A 517 -30.48 -7.37 25.99
N LEU A 518 -30.73 -8.58 25.50
CA LEU A 518 -32.05 -9.22 25.62
C LEU A 518 -32.43 -9.51 27.07
N LEU A 519 -31.51 -9.99 27.90
CA LEU A 519 -31.76 -10.22 29.32
C LEU A 519 -31.99 -8.91 30.10
N MET A 520 -31.40 -7.80 29.64
CA MET A 520 -31.59 -6.46 30.19
C MET A 520 -33.01 -5.93 30.00
N SER A 521 -33.79 -6.49 29.06
CA SER A 521 -35.19 -6.10 28.82
C SER A 521 -36.13 -6.31 30.02
N ARG A 522 -35.69 -7.05 31.05
CA ARG A 522 -36.43 -7.29 32.29
C ARG A 522 -36.34 -6.14 33.30
N PHE A 523 -35.40 -5.21 33.10
CA PHE A 523 -35.22 -4.04 33.96
C PHE A 523 -36.02 -2.85 33.43
N ASP A 524 -36.10 -1.79 34.23
CA ASP A 524 -36.83 -0.58 33.89
C ASP A 524 -36.20 0.17 32.69
N THR A 525 -37.00 1.03 32.07
CA THR A 525 -36.63 1.77 30.85
C THR A 525 -35.40 2.67 31.06
N ILE A 526 -35.21 3.25 32.25
CA ILE A 526 -34.06 4.12 32.57
C ILE A 526 -32.78 3.29 32.60
N THR A 527 -32.83 2.11 33.23
CA THR A 527 -31.73 1.14 33.25
C THR A 527 -31.35 0.64 31.87
N ILE A 528 -32.34 0.32 31.03
CA ILE A 528 -32.09 -0.09 29.64
C ILE A 528 -31.42 1.03 28.85
N ALA A 529 -31.92 2.26 28.96
CA ALA A 529 -31.36 3.42 28.28
C ALA A 529 -29.91 3.70 28.71
N ALA A 530 -29.64 3.65 30.01
CA ALA A 530 -28.30 3.84 30.57
C ALA A 530 -27.31 2.74 30.14
N HIS A 531 -27.75 1.48 30.16
CA HIS A 531 -26.95 0.36 29.66
C HIS A 531 -26.58 0.52 28.18
N GLN A 532 -27.57 0.88 27.34
CA GLN A 532 -27.36 1.06 25.90
C GLN A 532 -26.39 2.22 25.61
N ALA A 533 -26.52 3.34 26.32
CA ALA A 533 -25.59 4.47 26.21
C ALA A 533 -24.16 4.05 26.56
N ALA A 534 -23.98 3.36 27.69
CA ALA A 534 -22.67 2.88 28.13
C ALA A 534 -22.08 1.83 27.17
N LEU A 535 -22.87 0.89 26.68
CA LEU A 535 -22.44 -0.13 25.73
C LEU A 535 -22.06 0.47 24.37
N ASN A 536 -22.79 1.48 23.88
CA ASN A 536 -22.46 2.17 22.65
C ASN A 536 -21.12 2.91 22.74
N PHE A 537 -20.88 3.58 23.88
CA PHE A 537 -19.61 4.23 24.14
C PHE A 537 -18.46 3.22 24.28
N ALA A 538 -18.67 2.13 25.03
CA ALA A 538 -17.68 1.05 25.15
C ALA A 538 -17.33 0.42 23.79
N SER A 539 -18.34 0.23 22.92
CA SER A 539 -18.15 -0.29 21.56
C SER A 539 -17.33 0.67 20.69
N THR A 540 -17.49 1.97 20.88
CA THR A 540 -16.65 2.98 20.20
C THR A 540 -15.19 2.88 20.64
N LEU A 541 -14.94 2.69 21.94
CA LEU A 541 -13.58 2.50 22.47
C LEU A 541 -12.95 1.16 22.04
N TYR A 542 -13.76 0.12 21.85
CA TYR A 542 -13.31 -1.19 21.35
C TYR A 542 -12.65 -1.11 19.95
N MET A 543 -12.90 -0.03 19.18
CA MET A 543 -12.24 0.21 17.90
C MET A 543 -10.71 0.30 18.02
N LEU A 544 -10.18 0.68 19.18
CA LEU A 544 -8.74 0.68 19.46
C LEU A 544 -8.18 -0.76 19.52
N PRO A 545 -8.59 -1.62 20.48
CA PRO A 545 -8.15 -3.02 20.54
C PRO A 545 -8.34 -3.81 19.25
N VAL A 546 -9.48 -3.66 18.57
CA VAL A 546 -9.75 -4.42 17.33
C VAL A 546 -8.82 -3.99 16.18
N SER A 547 -8.47 -2.70 16.11
CA SER A 547 -7.53 -2.18 15.10
C SER A 547 -6.12 -2.70 15.33
N ILE A 548 -5.69 -2.78 16.60
CA ILE A 548 -4.42 -3.39 16.98
C ILE A 548 -4.43 -4.89 16.66
N CYS A 549 -5.54 -5.59 16.93
CA CYS A 549 -5.71 -7.00 16.59
C CYS A 549 -5.55 -7.26 15.09
N MET A 550 -6.15 -6.45 14.23
CA MET A 550 -5.98 -6.55 12.77
C MET A 550 -4.54 -6.28 12.35
N ALA A 551 -3.90 -5.23 12.90
CA ALA A 551 -2.50 -4.92 12.62
C ALA A 551 -1.54 -6.05 13.05
N LEU A 552 -1.77 -6.64 14.23
CA LEU A 552 -0.99 -7.77 14.73
C LEU A 552 -1.21 -9.03 13.89
N THR A 553 -2.43 -9.29 13.42
CA THR A 553 -2.70 -10.43 12.51
C THR A 553 -1.83 -10.36 11.26
N ILE A 554 -1.67 -9.16 10.69
CA ILE A 554 -0.85 -8.91 9.49
C ILE A 554 0.64 -9.02 9.83
N LEU A 555 1.12 -8.27 10.82
CA LEU A 555 2.55 -8.18 11.16
C LEU A 555 3.11 -9.49 11.70
N VAL A 556 2.41 -10.12 12.66
CA VAL A 556 2.81 -11.40 13.22
C VAL A 556 2.70 -12.49 12.15
N GLY A 557 1.65 -12.45 11.31
CA GLY A 557 1.49 -13.40 10.20
C GLY A 557 2.61 -13.32 9.16
N TYR A 558 3.03 -12.11 8.80
CA TYR A 558 4.15 -11.88 7.89
C TYR A 558 5.48 -12.36 8.48
N GLU A 559 5.81 -11.96 9.70
CA GLU A 559 7.06 -12.34 10.36
C GLU A 559 7.13 -13.85 10.64
N ALA A 560 6.02 -14.47 11.05
CA ALA A 560 5.92 -15.92 11.22
C ALA A 560 6.06 -16.66 9.88
N GLY A 561 5.47 -16.14 8.79
CA GLY A 561 5.63 -16.71 7.45
C GLY A 561 7.04 -16.61 6.90
N ALA A 562 7.79 -15.58 7.32
CA ALA A 562 9.19 -15.40 6.96
C ALA A 562 10.17 -16.17 7.87
N GLY A 563 9.68 -16.93 8.84
CA GLY A 563 10.49 -17.67 9.80
C GLY A 563 11.14 -16.82 10.90
N ARG A 564 10.80 -15.53 11.01
CA ARG A 564 11.38 -14.59 11.99
C ARG A 564 10.56 -14.54 13.27
N VAL A 565 10.55 -15.64 14.01
CA VAL A 565 9.74 -15.81 15.24
C VAL A 565 10.07 -14.75 16.32
N ARG A 566 11.34 -14.33 16.42
CA ARG A 566 11.76 -13.28 17.35
C ARG A 566 11.07 -11.95 17.05
N ASP A 567 10.95 -11.61 15.77
CA ASP A 567 10.33 -10.36 15.33
C ASP A 567 8.82 -10.41 15.50
N ALA A 568 8.20 -11.55 15.20
CA ALA A 568 6.79 -11.83 15.48
C ALA A 568 6.44 -11.67 16.98
N LYS A 569 7.31 -12.14 17.88
CA LYS A 569 7.16 -11.94 19.34
C LYS A 569 7.27 -10.47 19.74
N GLN A 570 8.23 -9.74 19.17
CA GLN A 570 8.39 -8.31 19.46
C GLN A 570 7.18 -7.49 19.00
N TYR A 571 6.61 -7.79 17.83
CA TYR A 571 5.37 -7.16 17.39
C TYR A 571 4.20 -7.49 18.31
N SER A 572 4.07 -8.74 18.73
CA SER A 572 3.02 -9.16 19.69
C SER A 572 3.08 -8.35 20.99
N LEU A 573 4.29 -8.20 21.56
CA LEU A 573 4.49 -7.42 22.78
C LEU A 573 4.23 -5.93 22.56
N LEU A 574 4.69 -5.37 21.43
CA LEU A 574 4.46 -3.98 21.07
C LEU A 574 2.96 -3.66 20.96
N GLY A 575 2.19 -4.50 20.27
CA GLY A 575 0.75 -4.28 20.09
C GLY A 575 -0.05 -4.47 21.38
N ILE A 576 0.20 -5.56 22.13
CA ILE A 576 -0.51 -5.80 23.41
C ILE A 576 -0.16 -4.71 24.43
N GLY A 577 1.13 -4.38 24.58
CA GLY A 577 1.57 -3.30 25.48
C GLY A 577 1.01 -1.94 25.07
N GLY A 578 0.98 -1.64 23.76
CA GLY A 578 0.37 -0.43 23.22
C GLY A 578 -1.14 -0.36 23.48
N ALA A 579 -1.87 -1.47 23.35
CA ALA A 579 -3.30 -1.54 23.63
C ALA A 579 -3.61 -1.29 25.10
N ILE A 580 -2.85 -1.90 26.02
CA ILE A 580 -3.00 -1.67 27.46
C ILE A 580 -2.72 -0.19 27.79
N ALA A 581 -1.63 0.38 27.26
CA ALA A 581 -1.30 1.79 27.50
C ALA A 581 -2.41 2.74 27.00
N LEU A 582 -2.95 2.49 25.81
CA LEU A 582 -4.08 3.25 25.26
C LEU A 582 -5.36 3.06 26.06
N SER A 583 -5.64 1.83 26.55
CA SER A 583 -6.80 1.56 27.39
C SER A 583 -6.73 2.23 28.76
N LEU A 584 -5.53 2.34 29.33
CA LEU A 584 -5.32 3.10 30.57
C LEU A 584 -5.52 4.60 30.34
N LEU A 585 -5.09 5.12 29.19
CA LEU A 585 -5.34 6.51 28.81
C LEU A 585 -6.85 6.79 28.66
N THR A 586 -7.59 5.91 27.97
CA THR A 586 -9.05 6.06 27.82
C THR A 586 -9.80 5.86 29.14
N ALA A 587 -9.28 5.02 30.05
CA ALA A 587 -9.82 4.90 31.40
C ALA A 587 -9.73 6.22 32.18
N VAL A 588 -8.60 6.93 32.09
CA VAL A 588 -8.45 8.26 32.70
C VAL A 588 -9.45 9.25 32.10
N VAL A 589 -9.62 9.24 30.77
CA VAL A 589 -10.61 10.09 30.10
C VAL A 589 -12.03 9.79 30.58
N LEU A 590 -12.39 8.51 30.75
CA LEU A 590 -13.70 8.11 31.26
C LEU A 590 -13.96 8.55 32.70
N ILE A 591 -12.94 8.52 33.57
CA ILE A 591 -13.06 8.97 34.95
C ILE A 591 -13.24 10.49 35.01
N VAL A 592 -12.49 11.25 34.19
CA VAL A 592 -12.51 12.72 34.22
C VAL A 592 -13.73 13.29 33.49
N PHE A 593 -14.12 12.69 32.37
CA PHE A 593 -15.16 13.23 31.47
C PHE A 593 -16.45 12.38 31.44
N GLY A 594 -16.62 11.46 32.40
CA GLY A 594 -17.74 10.52 32.40
C GLY A 594 -19.13 11.18 32.40
N GLU A 595 -19.28 12.31 33.08
CA GLU A 595 -20.53 13.10 33.07
C GLU A 595 -20.84 13.68 31.70
N GLN A 596 -19.85 14.33 31.08
CA GLN A 596 -19.99 14.97 29.79
C GLN A 596 -20.26 13.92 28.71
N ILE A 597 -19.63 12.75 28.81
CA ILE A 597 -19.85 11.62 27.90
C ILE A 597 -21.28 11.08 28.06
N ALA A 598 -21.75 10.86 29.28
CA ALA A 598 -23.12 10.42 29.54
C ALA A 598 -24.17 11.45 29.04
N GLY A 599 -23.87 12.75 29.20
CA GLY A 599 -24.70 13.86 28.73
C GLY A 599 -24.83 13.97 27.21
N VAL A 600 -23.97 13.30 26.43
CA VAL A 600 -24.13 13.22 24.96
C VAL A 600 -25.31 12.32 24.58
N TYR A 601 -25.64 11.32 25.39
CA TYR A 601 -26.66 10.31 25.08
C TYR A 601 -28.05 10.63 25.65
N SER A 602 -28.13 11.39 26.74
CA SER A 602 -29.40 11.76 27.37
C SER A 602 -29.31 13.11 28.05
N ASN A 603 -30.44 13.82 28.09
CA ASN A 603 -30.62 15.04 28.89
C ASN A 603 -31.28 14.75 30.25
N ASP A 604 -31.70 13.50 30.49
CA ASP A 604 -32.31 13.07 31.75
C ASP A 604 -31.22 12.81 32.80
N ARG A 605 -31.32 13.48 33.95
CA ARG A 605 -30.34 13.38 35.05
C ARG A 605 -30.26 11.97 35.63
N GLU A 606 -31.36 11.22 35.68
CA GLU A 606 -31.35 9.86 36.22
C GLU A 606 -30.63 8.90 35.25
N VAL A 607 -30.89 9.03 33.95
CA VAL A 607 -30.19 8.25 32.91
C VAL A 607 -28.69 8.57 32.90
N ILE A 608 -28.32 9.86 33.03
CA ILE A 608 -26.91 10.29 33.07
C ILE A 608 -26.19 9.66 34.27
N ALA A 609 -26.76 9.75 35.47
CA ALA A 609 -26.16 9.22 36.69
C ALA A 609 -25.97 7.70 36.62
N LEU A 610 -26.95 6.98 36.06
CA LEU A 610 -26.87 5.53 35.90
C LEU A 610 -25.88 5.12 34.79
N THR A 611 -25.80 5.90 33.71
CA THR A 611 -24.83 5.71 32.62
C THR A 611 -23.41 5.87 33.14
N GLN A 612 -23.13 6.89 33.96
CA GLN A 612 -21.82 7.08 34.61
C GLN A 612 -21.41 5.85 35.43
N HIS A 613 -22.35 5.26 36.18
CA HIS A 613 -22.07 4.03 36.92
C HIS A 613 -21.70 2.88 35.99
N PHE A 614 -22.42 2.69 34.88
CA PHE A 614 -22.06 1.69 33.87
C PHE A 614 -20.71 1.98 33.19
N LEU A 615 -20.34 3.25 32.97
CA LEU A 615 -19.04 3.63 32.40
C LEU A 615 -17.86 3.21 33.29
N ILE A 616 -18.05 3.13 34.62
CA ILE A 616 -17.02 2.59 35.52
C ILE A 616 -16.77 1.10 35.22
N TYR A 617 -17.82 0.31 34.99
CA TYR A 617 -17.68 -1.08 34.56
C TYR A 617 -17.04 -1.17 33.17
N ALA A 618 -17.35 -0.24 32.27
CA ALA A 618 -16.73 -0.17 30.94
C ALA A 618 -15.21 0.00 30.99
N ILE A 619 -14.64 0.64 32.02
CA ILE A 619 -13.19 0.76 32.21
C ILE A 619 -12.54 -0.62 32.42
N PHE A 620 -13.05 -1.42 33.37
CA PHE A 620 -12.51 -2.75 33.67
C PHE A 620 -12.71 -3.73 32.51
N PHE A 621 -13.86 -3.60 31.87
CA PHE A 621 -14.19 -4.30 30.64
C PHE A 621 -13.18 -4.01 29.53
N GLN A 622 -12.87 -2.73 29.29
CA GLN A 622 -11.95 -2.30 28.24
C GLN A 622 -10.51 -2.77 28.47
N ILE A 623 -10.03 -2.75 29.72
CA ILE A 623 -8.68 -3.23 30.05
C ILE A 623 -8.53 -4.72 29.69
N SER A 624 -9.58 -5.52 29.96
CA SER A 624 -9.58 -6.94 29.62
C SER A 624 -9.59 -7.14 28.09
N ASP A 625 -10.37 -6.34 27.35
CA ASP A 625 -10.39 -6.36 25.88
C ASP A 625 -9.08 -5.92 25.25
N ALA A 626 -8.40 -4.94 25.85
CA ALA A 626 -7.09 -4.47 25.41
C ALA A 626 -6.01 -5.55 25.52
N ILE A 627 -6.23 -6.59 26.33
CA ILE A 627 -5.36 -7.76 26.40
C ILE A 627 -5.87 -8.87 25.48
N ALA A 628 -7.14 -9.26 25.62
CA ALA A 628 -7.72 -10.39 24.90
C ALA A 628 -7.68 -10.18 23.38
N THR A 629 -8.17 -9.04 22.90
CA THR A 629 -8.38 -8.79 21.46
C THR A 629 -7.06 -8.73 20.69
N PRO A 630 -6.03 -7.97 21.11
CA PRO A 630 -4.73 -7.99 20.45
C PRO A 630 -4.03 -9.35 20.51
N THR A 631 -4.20 -10.08 21.62
CA THR A 631 -3.66 -11.43 21.79
C THR A 631 -4.28 -12.41 20.78
N GLN A 632 -5.60 -12.35 20.55
CA GLN A 632 -6.24 -13.11 19.49
C GLN A 632 -5.67 -12.74 18.11
N GLY A 633 -5.41 -11.46 17.85
CA GLY A 633 -4.76 -11.02 16.62
C GLY A 633 -3.38 -11.65 16.40
N ALA A 634 -2.56 -11.69 17.44
CA ALA A 634 -1.27 -12.37 17.39
C ALA A 634 -1.42 -13.88 17.14
N LEU A 635 -2.33 -14.56 17.85
CA LEU A 635 -2.61 -15.99 17.66
C LEU A 635 -3.11 -16.32 16.24
N ARG A 636 -3.97 -15.46 15.66
CA ARG A 636 -4.40 -15.55 14.26
C ARG A 636 -3.22 -15.43 13.30
N GLY A 637 -2.27 -14.54 13.57
CA GLY A 637 -1.01 -14.42 12.83
C GLY A 637 -0.17 -15.70 12.85
N TYR A 638 -0.10 -16.40 13.99
CA TYR A 638 0.52 -17.72 14.10
C TYR A 638 -0.32 -18.87 13.51
N LYS A 639 -1.53 -18.59 13.00
CA LYS A 639 -2.54 -19.57 12.57
C LYS A 639 -3.01 -20.52 13.68
N ASP A 640 -2.85 -20.15 14.95
CA ASP A 640 -3.33 -20.93 16.10
C ASP A 640 -4.71 -20.47 16.57
N VAL A 641 -5.76 -20.94 15.85
CA VAL A 641 -7.11 -20.40 15.98
C VAL A 641 -8.10 -21.32 16.72
N ASN A 642 -7.85 -22.64 16.76
CA ASN A 642 -8.75 -23.59 17.44
C ASN A 642 -8.76 -23.44 18.96
N PRO A 643 -7.60 -23.32 19.66
CA PRO A 643 -7.59 -23.08 21.09
C PRO A 643 -8.22 -21.73 21.44
N ALA A 644 -8.00 -20.71 20.61
CA ALA A 644 -8.62 -19.39 20.79
C ALA A 644 -10.16 -19.49 20.75
N LEU A 645 -10.73 -20.24 19.80
CA LEU A 645 -12.16 -20.52 19.76
C LEU A 645 -12.69 -21.13 21.07
N ILE A 646 -12.05 -22.21 21.53
CA ILE A 646 -12.50 -22.92 22.73
C ILE A 646 -12.42 -22.02 23.96
N ILE A 647 -11.31 -21.29 24.12
CA ILE A 647 -11.12 -20.36 25.23
C ILE A 647 -12.22 -19.29 25.20
N THR A 648 -12.47 -18.68 24.05
CA THR A 648 -13.51 -17.66 23.87
C THR A 648 -14.90 -18.19 24.20
N PHE A 649 -15.26 -19.39 23.74
CA PHE A 649 -16.54 -20.01 24.05
C PHE A 649 -16.71 -20.26 25.56
N VAL A 650 -15.71 -20.88 26.19
CA VAL A 650 -15.76 -21.19 27.63
C VAL A 650 -15.81 -19.91 28.46
N ALA A 651 -14.94 -18.94 28.15
CA ALA A 651 -14.82 -17.71 28.92
C ALA A 651 -16.11 -16.88 28.86
N TYR A 652 -16.72 -16.75 27.68
CA TYR A 652 -17.89 -15.88 27.53
C TYR A 652 -19.18 -16.62 27.88
N TRP A 653 -19.43 -17.78 27.29
CA TRP A 653 -20.71 -18.47 27.42
C TRP A 653 -20.83 -19.39 28.63
N ILE A 654 -19.75 -20.05 29.05
CA ILE A 654 -19.79 -20.99 30.18
C ILE A 654 -19.51 -20.27 31.50
N ILE A 655 -18.68 -19.24 31.49
CA ILE A 655 -18.30 -18.51 32.70
C ILE A 655 -19.01 -17.16 32.75
N GLY A 656 -18.79 -16.29 31.76
CA GLY A 656 -19.25 -14.89 31.81
C GLY A 656 -20.77 -14.75 31.92
N LEU A 657 -21.52 -15.40 31.04
CA LEU A 657 -22.99 -15.29 31.01
C LEU A 657 -23.65 -15.89 32.26
N PRO A 658 -23.30 -17.11 32.74
CA PRO A 658 -23.86 -17.64 33.99
C PRO A 658 -23.49 -16.81 35.22
N VAL A 659 -22.25 -16.34 35.34
CA VAL A 659 -21.85 -15.45 36.44
C VAL A 659 -22.66 -14.15 36.39
N GLY A 660 -22.85 -13.58 35.21
CA GLY A 660 -23.67 -12.37 35.02
C GLY A 660 -25.13 -12.59 35.39
N TYR A 661 -25.71 -13.71 34.96
CA TYR A 661 -27.10 -14.06 35.28
C TYR A 661 -27.31 -14.32 36.78
N ILE A 662 -26.40 -15.05 37.43
CA ILE A 662 -26.47 -15.35 38.87
C ILE A 662 -26.33 -14.06 39.68
N THR A 663 -25.33 -13.24 39.37
CA THR A 663 -25.13 -11.98 40.08
C THR A 663 -26.30 -11.02 39.85
N ALA A 664 -26.83 -10.92 38.63
CA ALA A 664 -27.95 -10.03 38.35
C ALA A 664 -29.27 -10.46 39.01
N THR A 665 -29.48 -11.76 39.23
CA THR A 665 -30.75 -12.30 39.75
C THR A 665 -30.74 -12.48 41.27
N TYR A 666 -29.60 -12.91 41.84
CA TYR A 666 -29.51 -13.32 43.25
C TYR A 666 -28.77 -12.34 44.15
N THR A 667 -28.16 -11.28 43.60
CA THR A 667 -27.50 -10.24 44.41
C THR A 667 -28.15 -8.88 44.22
N SER A 668 -27.87 -7.94 45.13
CA SER A 668 -28.38 -6.56 45.09
C SER A 668 -27.83 -5.73 43.92
N LEU A 669 -26.92 -6.28 43.11
CA LEU A 669 -26.30 -5.60 41.96
C LEU A 669 -27.27 -5.41 40.78
N GLY A 670 -28.35 -6.20 40.68
CA GLY A 670 -29.34 -6.08 39.61
C GLY A 670 -28.71 -6.05 38.21
N ALA A 671 -29.04 -5.03 37.40
CA ALA A 671 -28.52 -4.87 36.05
C ALA A 671 -26.97 -4.82 35.94
N PHE A 672 -26.28 -4.34 36.99
CA PHE A 672 -24.82 -4.30 37.02
C PHE A 672 -24.19 -5.70 37.11
N GLY A 673 -24.92 -6.70 37.61
CA GLY A 673 -24.47 -8.09 37.66
C GLY A 673 -24.06 -8.62 36.28
N TYR A 674 -24.79 -8.25 35.22
CA TYR A 674 -24.43 -8.65 33.85
C TYR A 674 -23.07 -8.09 33.41
N TRP A 675 -22.74 -6.85 33.79
CA TRP A 675 -21.44 -6.27 33.50
C TRP A 675 -20.32 -6.94 34.27
N VAL A 676 -20.55 -7.31 35.53
CA VAL A 676 -19.62 -8.12 36.32
C VAL A 676 -19.35 -9.46 35.63
N GLY A 677 -20.40 -10.13 35.13
CA GLY A 677 -20.27 -11.36 34.36
C GLY A 677 -19.45 -11.18 33.08
N LEU A 678 -19.72 -10.12 32.31
CA LEU A 678 -18.96 -9.80 31.09
C LEU A 678 -17.47 -9.55 31.41
N ILE A 679 -17.18 -8.76 32.44
CA ILE A 679 -15.80 -8.46 32.87
C ILE A 679 -15.09 -9.75 33.33
N ALA A 680 -15.76 -10.59 34.12
CA ALA A 680 -15.19 -11.86 34.57
C ALA A 680 -14.88 -12.79 33.39
N GLY A 681 -15.80 -12.91 32.44
CA GLY A 681 -15.60 -13.68 31.21
C GLY A 681 -14.43 -13.14 30.38
N LEU A 682 -14.35 -11.82 30.18
CA LEU A 682 -13.24 -11.18 29.47
C LEU A 682 -11.90 -11.35 30.19
N ALA A 683 -11.85 -11.22 31.51
CA ALA A 683 -10.63 -11.39 32.29
C ALA A 683 -10.09 -12.84 32.21
N VAL A 684 -10.97 -13.83 32.32
CA VAL A 684 -10.61 -15.24 32.13
C VAL A 684 -10.16 -15.50 30.69
N GLY A 685 -10.86 -14.95 29.71
CA GLY A 685 -10.49 -15.04 28.29
C GLY A 685 -9.11 -14.42 28.03
N ALA A 686 -8.86 -13.20 28.52
CA ALA A 686 -7.61 -12.47 28.37
C ALA A 686 -6.43 -13.25 28.94
N THR A 687 -6.56 -13.75 30.17
CA THR A 687 -5.50 -14.52 30.85
C THR A 687 -5.21 -15.84 30.14
N ALA A 688 -6.23 -16.61 29.77
CA ALA A 688 -6.08 -17.88 29.06
C ALA A 688 -5.50 -17.71 27.64
N LEU A 689 -5.94 -16.68 26.90
CA LEU A 689 -5.39 -16.36 25.57
C LEU A 689 -3.93 -15.92 25.66
N LEU A 690 -3.57 -15.09 26.65
CA LEU A 690 -2.21 -14.61 26.84
C LEU A 690 -1.27 -15.76 27.22
N TRP A 691 -1.73 -16.67 28.09
CA TRP A 691 -1.05 -17.91 28.41
C TRP A 691 -0.85 -18.78 27.16
N ARG A 692 -1.87 -18.94 26.33
CA ARG A 692 -1.77 -19.69 25.07
C ARG A 692 -0.75 -19.08 24.13
N LEU A 693 -0.75 -17.76 23.97
CA LEU A 693 0.23 -17.04 23.14
C LEU A 693 1.67 -17.29 23.63
N PHE A 694 1.90 -17.30 24.95
CA PHE A 694 3.20 -17.62 25.52
C PHE A 694 3.67 -19.04 25.15
N LEU A 695 2.78 -20.04 25.23
CA LEU A 695 3.08 -21.42 24.85
C LEU A 695 3.44 -21.54 23.36
N VAL A 696 2.67 -20.89 22.48
CA VAL A 696 2.92 -20.90 21.03
C VAL A 696 4.26 -20.27 20.70
N GLN A 697 4.57 -19.12 21.30
CA GLN A 697 5.86 -18.45 21.10
C GLN A 697 7.03 -19.30 21.61
N LYS A 698 6.87 -20.03 22.72
CA LYS A 698 7.89 -20.95 23.23
C LYS A 698 8.12 -22.12 22.27
N GLN A 699 7.06 -22.77 21.79
CA GLN A 699 7.15 -23.89 20.84
C GLN A 699 7.76 -23.47 19.50
N ALA A 700 7.36 -22.31 18.96
CA ALA A 700 7.89 -21.79 17.70
C ALA A 700 9.39 -21.44 17.80
N SER A 701 9.86 -21.09 18.99
CA SER A 701 11.29 -20.83 19.26
C SER A 701 12.12 -22.12 19.30
N VAL A 702 11.57 -23.21 19.82
CA VAL A 702 12.23 -24.52 19.93
C VAL A 702 12.35 -25.22 18.58
N HIS A 703 11.26 -25.25 17.79
CA HIS A 703 11.23 -25.96 16.50
C HIS A 703 12.16 -25.36 15.43
N MET A 704 12.57 -24.10 15.60
CA MET A 704 13.56 -23.42 14.75
C MET A 704 15.00 -23.62 15.23
N ALA A 705 15.20 -23.92 16.52
CA ALA A 705 16.52 -24.28 17.06
C ALA A 705 16.91 -25.72 16.69
N GLU A 706 15.93 -26.60 16.46
CA GLU A 706 16.12 -27.99 16.02
C GLU A 706 16.28 -28.14 14.49
N ASN A 707 15.91 -27.11 13.70
CA ASN A 707 16.01 -27.10 12.23
C ASN A 707 17.15 -26.21 11.70
N LYS A 708 18.03 -25.71 12.57
CA LYS A 708 19.32 -25.09 12.23
C LYS A 708 20.43 -26.07 12.55
#